data_AF-A0A3B9N7D7-F1
#
_entry.id   AF-A0A3B9N7D7-F1
#
_cell.length_a   1.000
_cell.length_b   1.000
_cell.length_c   1.000
_cell.angle_alpha   90.00
_cell.angle_beta   90.00
_cell.angle_gamma   90.00
#
_symmetry.space_group_name_H-M   'P 1'
#
loop_
_entity.id
_entity.type
_entity.pdbx_description
1 polymer ?
#
loop_
_entity_poly.entity_id
_entity_poly.type
_entity_poly.pdbx_seq_one_letter_code
_entity_poly.pdbx_strand_id
1 'polypeptide(L)'
;MRKMRFILWITFSLFVNSIFSQTTGNFNYQAVVRDSEGNLITNKSMTVQLSIIESTADGNEIYIETHSVTSTNTGLINLLVGNGISSLGDFASINWGENPKFIKIEINAGSGLADLGTFQLFSVPFAHYAIEVENKDDADADPANEIQDISLLGTDLSITSGSTLDLSVIQDGVDDADNDPANEIQDLNLAGNVLTITNHPSPTPINLSAYTGTNTDEQELSILGDTLYISNGNEVVLPYDSSKWVINGTTMYYNGGNVGIGSSTPVSNLEVKGTAIGGDALFQVINSNNDTVFAVYPDGVKIFIDSEAKGKVGGFAISGRSPSKAGGVEIFRATVDSTRIYVSDTVGAKGKVGGFAISGRSPSKGVGNDYLLITGDSTRIYINDTLATKGKVGGFAISGRSPSKGPTNDYLQINRDSTRIYITESATKGKVGGFAISGRSPSKAGYTEKDYFNISANTTAEKINNESRIMWYPEKSAFMGGEVHVGSADSVGENSAALGYRNIAMGNWSQAFGFQSKALGTYSTAIGNEAEAEENSLAVGYQAKATGISSYALGSGALATADKSFAFGSVGIDSLGNVTGNTQATGEYAYAFGLGSVASGRGAFAIGANDTASGEFSTAIGYKTKSDGYFSTAMGGYAEAQNFYTVAIGYRNKAVGIGSVSLGFQNTAEGLYSFASGFRTDAIGFKSIAFGSDCQSEGSYSIAIGDQASTGLSGSWALALGRNCQSNSVGSVAIGYQSVADGAYAVALGYQDTVTSAAAYSVAIGYKNKATSVYALAMGSYTTASQLYASAFGNTTTASGQNSFAAGYLSQASGNAATAFGTSNIASGNNSMALGYDTEAQAYGSLVIGRYNVIAGTAASWQGTEPLFVAGNGTSAGAPNNALTLYKNGDLNVDGVVTATNVTAPSDKRLKTDIEDLSYGLNEILKLRPVSYVLKKKPELGVKLGLIAQEVQPLINEVINVGNDSEKTLGIYYSDLVPVLIKGIQEQQQIIEAQNRKNEELELQLKLIMERLEKLEK
;
A
#
# COMPACT_ATOMS: atom_id res chain seq x y z
N MET A 1 -29.22 38.13 -3.71
CA MET A 1 -28.67 36.80 -4.10
C MET A 1 -28.73 35.72 -3.00
N ARG A 2 -28.68 36.03 -1.69
CA ARG A 2 -28.85 34.99 -0.62
C ARG A 2 -30.27 34.43 -0.47
N LYS A 3 -31.32 35.22 -0.72
CA LYS A 3 -32.73 34.75 -0.63
C LYS A 3 -33.16 33.81 -1.77
N MET A 4 -32.49 33.85 -2.92
CA MET A 4 -32.82 33.00 -4.08
C MET A 4 -32.22 31.59 -3.95
N ARG A 5 -31.13 31.43 -3.18
CA ARG A 5 -30.53 30.13 -2.87
C ARG A 5 -31.33 29.33 -1.83
N PHE A 6 -32.01 30.02 -0.91
CA PHE A 6 -32.87 29.37 0.09
C PHE A 6 -34.20 28.87 -0.54
N ILE A 7 -34.73 29.62 -1.50
CA ILE A 7 -35.93 29.21 -2.26
C ILE A 7 -35.58 28.06 -3.22
N LEU A 8 -34.42 28.06 -3.87
CA LEU A 8 -34.00 26.94 -4.74
C LEU A 8 -33.77 25.63 -3.95
N TRP A 9 -33.27 25.72 -2.71
CA TRP A 9 -33.10 24.57 -1.83
C TRP A 9 -34.44 24.01 -1.34
N ILE A 10 -35.41 24.89 -1.03
CA ILE A 10 -36.77 24.46 -0.66
C ILE A 10 -37.53 23.89 -1.87
N THR A 11 -37.34 24.41 -3.09
CA THR A 11 -37.96 23.82 -4.30
C THR A 11 -37.28 22.53 -4.79
N PHE A 12 -36.01 22.29 -4.46
CA PHE A 12 -35.35 21.02 -4.75
C PHE A 12 -35.67 19.95 -3.69
N SER A 13 -35.88 20.37 -2.43
CA SER A 13 -36.30 19.48 -1.35
C SER A 13 -37.79 19.13 -1.38
N LEU A 14 -38.61 19.86 -2.14
CA LEU A 14 -40.04 19.57 -2.36
C LEU A 14 -40.33 18.68 -3.58
N PHE A 15 -39.29 18.21 -4.29
CA PHE A 15 -39.44 17.29 -5.44
C PHE A 15 -38.82 15.90 -5.22
N VAL A 16 -38.57 15.52 -3.97
CA VAL A 16 -38.40 14.12 -3.59
C VAL A 16 -39.67 13.70 -2.85
N ASN A 17 -40.78 13.57 -3.59
CA ASN A 17 -41.82 12.68 -3.13
C ASN A 17 -41.25 11.28 -3.31
N SER A 18 -41.02 10.62 -2.18
CA SER A 18 -40.86 9.19 -2.07
C SER A 18 -41.93 8.54 -2.95
N ILE A 19 -41.54 8.00 -4.10
CA ILE A 19 -42.32 6.97 -4.75
C ILE A 19 -42.10 5.75 -3.86
N PHE A 20 -42.86 5.68 -2.77
CA PHE A 20 -43.19 4.35 -2.28
C PHE A 20 -43.92 3.69 -3.44
N SER A 21 -43.34 2.64 -3.99
CA SER A 21 -44.16 1.64 -4.66
C SER A 21 -45.13 1.13 -3.59
N GLN A 22 -46.31 1.76 -3.49
CA GLN A 22 -47.42 1.12 -2.82
C GLN A 22 -47.88 0.04 -3.78
N THR A 23 -47.39 -1.19 -3.55
CA THR A 23 -48.16 -2.34 -4.00
C THR A 23 -49.48 -2.24 -3.24
N THR A 24 -50.59 -2.04 -3.94
CA THR A 24 -51.92 -2.19 -3.37
C THR A 24 -51.95 -3.52 -2.62
N GLY A 25 -51.98 -3.47 -1.28
CA GLY A 25 -51.92 -4.64 -0.39
C GLY A 25 -53.25 -5.40 -0.42
N ASN A 26 -53.71 -5.79 -1.61
CA ASN A 26 -54.93 -6.55 -1.84
C ASN A 26 -54.72 -7.40 -3.10
N PHE A 27 -55.38 -8.55 -3.18
CA PHE A 27 -55.34 -9.38 -4.39
C PHE A 27 -56.74 -9.82 -4.82
N ASN A 28 -56.92 -10.00 -6.13
CA ASN A 28 -58.21 -10.41 -6.70
C ASN A 28 -58.47 -11.88 -6.40
N TYR A 29 -59.69 -12.19 -5.99
CA TYR A 29 -60.20 -13.55 -5.84
C TYR A 29 -61.51 -13.69 -6.62
N GLN A 30 -61.60 -14.76 -7.40
CA GLN A 30 -62.76 -15.07 -8.24
C GLN A 30 -63.14 -16.54 -8.06
N ALA A 31 -64.42 -16.80 -7.82
CA ALA A 31 -64.90 -18.16 -7.61
C ALA A 31 -66.31 -18.34 -8.21
N VAL A 32 -66.67 -19.60 -8.51
CA VAL A 32 -68.01 -19.97 -8.93
C VAL A 32 -68.68 -20.73 -7.79
N VAL A 33 -69.82 -20.22 -7.32
CA VAL A 33 -70.52 -20.76 -6.15
C VAL A 33 -71.54 -21.82 -6.59
N ARG A 34 -71.52 -22.97 -5.91
CA ARG A 34 -72.44 -24.09 -6.13
C ARG A 34 -73.14 -24.50 -4.84
N ASP A 35 -74.33 -25.07 -4.97
CA ASP A 35 -75.04 -25.72 -3.85
C ASP A 35 -74.50 -27.14 -3.56
N SER A 36 -75.03 -27.77 -2.51
CA SER A 36 -74.66 -29.14 -2.09
C SER A 36 -74.95 -30.22 -3.14
N GLU A 37 -75.80 -29.93 -4.13
CA GLU A 37 -76.10 -30.82 -5.25
C GLU A 37 -75.25 -30.49 -6.50
N GLY A 38 -74.36 -29.48 -6.43
CA GLY A 38 -73.45 -29.07 -7.49
C GLY A 38 -74.04 -28.07 -8.50
N ASN A 39 -75.28 -27.61 -8.30
CA ASN A 39 -75.92 -26.61 -9.15
C ASN A 39 -75.37 -25.21 -8.87
N LEU A 40 -75.35 -24.35 -9.89
CA LEU A 40 -74.87 -22.97 -9.75
C LEU A 40 -75.83 -22.13 -8.90
N ILE A 41 -75.30 -21.42 -7.91
CA ILE A 41 -76.08 -20.42 -7.17
C ILE A 41 -75.97 -19.09 -7.91
N THR A 42 -76.99 -18.74 -8.71
CA THR A 42 -76.97 -17.55 -9.59
C THR A 42 -77.83 -16.40 -9.04
N ASN A 43 -77.39 -15.14 -9.21
CA ASN A 43 -78.12 -13.92 -8.85
C ASN A 43 -78.61 -13.86 -7.39
N LYS A 44 -77.87 -14.48 -6.46
CA LYS A 44 -78.23 -14.52 -5.04
C LYS A 44 -77.19 -13.79 -4.20
N SER A 45 -77.65 -12.93 -3.28
CA SER A 45 -76.78 -12.28 -2.31
C SER A 45 -76.37 -13.25 -1.21
N MET A 46 -75.10 -13.20 -0.84
CA MET A 46 -74.46 -14.09 0.13
C MET A 46 -73.29 -13.38 0.79
N THR A 47 -72.89 -13.89 1.95
CA THR A 47 -71.74 -13.39 2.68
C THR A 47 -70.58 -14.38 2.51
N VAL A 48 -69.41 -13.88 2.12
CA VAL A 48 -68.17 -14.66 2.02
C VAL A 48 -67.23 -14.19 3.12
N GLN A 49 -66.80 -15.12 3.97
CA GLN A 49 -65.76 -14.88 4.96
C GLN A 49 -64.46 -15.52 4.47
N LEU A 50 -63.35 -14.80 4.59
CA LEU A 50 -62.02 -15.29 4.26
C LEU A 50 -61.12 -15.15 5.48
N SER A 51 -60.41 -16.22 5.81
CA SER A 51 -59.39 -16.22 6.87
C SER A 51 -58.01 -16.49 6.28
N ILE A 52 -56.98 -15.76 6.74
CA ILE A 52 -55.57 -16.08 6.50
C ILE A 52 -55.03 -16.82 7.72
N ILE A 53 -54.46 -18.00 7.47
CA ILE A 53 -53.91 -18.91 8.47
C ILE A 53 -52.40 -19.03 8.25
N GLU A 54 -51.63 -19.12 9.33
CA GLU A 54 -50.17 -19.21 9.28
C GLU A 54 -49.63 -20.60 9.62
N SER A 55 -48.47 -20.94 9.04
CA SER A 55 -47.65 -22.15 9.25
C SER A 55 -48.23 -23.45 8.68
N THR A 56 -49.49 -23.76 8.97
CA THR A 56 -50.16 -25.00 8.52
C THR A 56 -51.64 -24.74 8.21
N ALA A 57 -52.30 -25.61 7.45
CA ALA A 57 -53.73 -25.45 7.12
C ALA A 57 -54.66 -25.38 8.35
N ASP A 58 -54.27 -25.99 9.48
CA ASP A 58 -54.97 -25.93 10.77
C ASP A 58 -54.30 -24.97 11.77
N GLY A 59 -53.46 -24.05 11.28
CA GLY A 59 -52.72 -23.10 12.10
C GLY A 59 -53.59 -21.99 12.71
N ASN A 60 -52.96 -20.99 13.29
CA ASN A 60 -53.68 -19.86 13.87
C ASN A 60 -54.21 -18.93 12.76
N GLU A 61 -55.48 -18.51 12.87
CA GLU A 61 -56.06 -17.46 12.02
C GLU A 61 -55.44 -16.12 12.44
N ILE A 62 -54.66 -15.52 11.53
CA ILE A 62 -53.98 -14.24 11.77
C ILE A 62 -54.75 -13.05 11.19
N TYR A 63 -55.68 -13.32 10.28
CA TYR A 63 -56.54 -12.31 9.69
C TYR A 63 -57.88 -12.91 9.25
N ILE A 64 -58.98 -12.20 9.44
CA ILE A 64 -60.31 -12.61 8.98
C ILE A 64 -61.04 -11.38 8.42
N GLU A 65 -61.62 -11.50 7.23
CA GLU A 65 -62.48 -10.49 6.64
C GLU A 65 -63.78 -11.07 6.10
N THR A 66 -64.80 -10.20 5.97
CA THR A 66 -66.12 -10.56 5.45
C THR A 66 -66.55 -9.63 4.32
N HIS A 67 -67.11 -10.21 3.26
CA HIS A 67 -67.64 -9.53 2.08
C HIS A 67 -69.11 -9.89 1.86
N SER A 68 -69.94 -8.91 1.50
CA SER A 68 -71.30 -9.14 1.01
C SER A 68 -71.31 -9.04 -0.52
N VAL A 69 -71.52 -10.17 -1.20
CA VAL A 69 -71.46 -10.28 -2.67
C VAL A 69 -72.73 -10.89 -3.24
N THR A 70 -73.05 -10.56 -4.49
CA THR A 70 -74.15 -11.18 -5.25
C THR A 70 -73.54 -11.91 -6.44
N SER A 71 -73.85 -13.20 -6.60
CA SER A 71 -73.34 -13.99 -7.71
C SER A 71 -73.95 -13.58 -9.05
N THR A 72 -73.21 -13.74 -10.15
CA THR A 72 -73.73 -13.46 -11.50
C THR A 72 -74.72 -14.53 -11.98
N ASN A 73 -75.29 -14.36 -13.18
CA ASN A 73 -76.08 -15.37 -13.88
C ASN A 73 -75.31 -16.66 -14.22
N THR A 74 -73.98 -16.66 -14.08
CA THR A 74 -73.10 -17.84 -14.22
C THR A 74 -72.59 -18.37 -12.87
N GLY A 75 -73.08 -17.83 -11.75
CA GLY A 75 -72.68 -18.23 -10.40
C GLY A 75 -71.32 -17.67 -9.95
N LEU A 76 -70.74 -16.74 -10.71
CA LEU A 76 -69.43 -16.15 -10.45
C LEU A 76 -69.52 -15.06 -9.36
N ILE A 77 -68.54 -15.01 -8.47
CA ILE A 77 -68.30 -13.93 -7.53
C ILE A 77 -66.89 -13.38 -7.73
N ASN A 78 -66.74 -12.06 -7.60
CA ASN A 78 -65.47 -11.34 -7.65
C ASN A 78 -65.32 -10.56 -6.34
N LEU A 79 -64.19 -10.70 -5.68
CA LEU A 79 -63.87 -9.97 -4.47
C LEU A 79 -62.38 -9.60 -4.43
N LEU A 80 -62.06 -8.52 -3.73
CA LEU A 80 -60.71 -8.05 -3.54
C LEU A 80 -60.31 -8.37 -2.09
N VAL A 81 -59.45 -9.37 -1.92
CA VAL A 81 -59.02 -9.85 -0.60
C VAL A 81 -58.15 -8.78 0.05
N GLY A 82 -58.48 -8.37 1.28
CA GLY A 82 -57.88 -7.23 1.98
C GLY A 82 -58.67 -5.91 1.84
N ASN A 83 -59.89 -5.95 1.26
CA ASN A 83 -60.82 -4.81 1.19
C ASN A 83 -62.16 -5.10 1.89
N GLY A 84 -62.30 -6.26 2.53
CA GLY A 84 -63.50 -6.64 3.27
C GLY A 84 -63.60 -5.96 4.63
N ILE A 85 -64.68 -6.23 5.34
CA ILE A 85 -64.83 -5.80 6.73
C ILE A 85 -64.00 -6.77 7.57
N SER A 86 -62.84 -6.31 8.08
CA SER A 86 -61.99 -7.10 8.96
C SER A 86 -62.68 -7.36 10.31
N SER A 87 -62.66 -8.61 10.75
CA SER A 87 -63.11 -9.04 12.08
C SER A 87 -61.94 -9.51 12.97
N LEU A 88 -60.78 -9.77 12.39
CA LEU A 88 -59.54 -10.14 13.10
C LEU A 88 -58.32 -9.68 12.29
N GLY A 89 -57.35 -9.05 12.96
CA GLY A 89 -56.08 -8.62 12.35
C GLY A 89 -56.20 -7.44 11.38
N ASP A 90 -55.03 -6.92 10.97
CA ASP A 90 -54.91 -5.94 9.88
C ASP A 90 -54.17 -6.59 8.71
N PHE A 91 -54.77 -6.53 7.51
CA PHE A 91 -54.24 -7.16 6.31
C PHE A 91 -52.88 -6.57 5.92
N ALA A 92 -52.70 -5.27 6.16
CA ALA A 92 -51.44 -4.58 5.89
C ALA A 92 -50.30 -5.01 6.82
N SER A 93 -50.61 -5.58 7.99
CA SER A 93 -49.61 -6.05 8.96
C SER A 93 -49.21 -7.52 8.82
N ILE A 94 -49.79 -8.25 7.86
CA ILE A 94 -49.45 -9.66 7.64
C ILE A 94 -48.03 -9.75 7.07
N ASN A 95 -47.14 -10.46 7.77
CA ASN A 95 -45.82 -10.79 7.25
C ASN A 95 -45.95 -11.93 6.23
N TRP A 96 -45.90 -11.60 4.93
CA TRP A 96 -46.02 -12.56 3.84
C TRP A 96 -44.72 -13.33 3.54
N GLY A 97 -43.57 -12.91 4.09
CA GLY A 97 -42.26 -13.50 3.83
C GLY A 97 -41.84 -14.59 4.81
N GLU A 98 -42.39 -14.59 6.03
CA GLU A 98 -42.12 -15.61 7.05
C GLU A 98 -43.27 -16.60 7.13
N ASN A 99 -42.97 -17.90 7.16
CA ASN A 99 -43.93 -19.02 7.28
C ASN A 99 -44.99 -19.12 6.15
N PRO A 100 -45.33 -20.33 5.69
CA PRO A 100 -46.41 -20.54 4.71
C PRO A 100 -47.73 -19.92 5.16
N LYS A 101 -48.44 -19.27 4.23
CA LYS A 101 -49.78 -18.72 4.46
C LYS A 101 -50.83 -19.57 3.76
N PHE A 102 -51.98 -19.73 4.40
CA PHE A 102 -53.13 -20.46 3.87
C PHE A 102 -54.36 -19.54 3.87
N ILE A 103 -55.24 -19.71 2.89
CA ILE A 103 -56.52 -19.02 2.81
C ILE A 103 -57.65 -20.04 3.03
N LYS A 104 -58.51 -19.77 4.02
CA LYS A 104 -59.74 -20.51 4.28
C LYS A 104 -60.92 -19.68 3.81
N ILE A 105 -61.86 -20.32 3.11
CA ILE A 105 -63.01 -19.63 2.53
C ILE A 105 -64.30 -20.24 3.07
N GLU A 106 -65.15 -19.41 3.63
CA GLU A 106 -66.45 -19.80 4.18
C GLU A 106 -67.55 -18.96 3.54
N ILE A 107 -68.71 -19.58 3.29
CA ILE A 107 -69.84 -18.89 2.64
C ILE A 107 -71.13 -19.08 3.42
N ASN A 108 -71.90 -18.01 3.53
CA ASN A 108 -73.24 -18.03 4.09
C ASN A 108 -74.26 -17.57 3.05
N ALA A 109 -75.01 -18.52 2.51
CA ALA A 109 -76.10 -18.30 1.56
C ALA A 109 -77.51 -18.35 2.21
N GLY A 110 -77.59 -18.27 3.55
CA GLY A 110 -78.83 -18.25 4.34
C GLY A 110 -78.98 -19.35 5.41
N SER A 111 -78.00 -20.26 5.55
CA SER A 111 -78.06 -21.41 6.48
C SER A 111 -76.87 -21.51 7.45
N GLY A 112 -76.10 -20.42 7.62
CA GLY A 112 -74.86 -20.41 8.39
C GLY A 112 -73.62 -20.43 7.50
N LEU A 113 -72.43 -20.28 8.09
CA LEU A 113 -71.15 -20.37 7.38
C LEU A 113 -70.84 -21.82 7.03
N ALA A 114 -70.64 -22.10 5.75
CA ALA A 114 -70.20 -23.38 5.22
C ALA A 114 -68.76 -23.25 4.70
N ASP A 115 -67.87 -24.14 5.15
CA ASP A 115 -66.47 -24.19 4.74
C ASP A 115 -66.33 -24.75 3.33
N LEU A 116 -65.63 -24.00 2.47
CA LEU A 116 -65.34 -24.35 1.08
C LEU A 116 -63.90 -24.85 0.89
N GLY A 117 -63.09 -24.88 1.96
CA GLY A 117 -61.75 -25.44 2.01
C GLY A 117 -60.66 -24.42 2.36
N THR A 118 -59.53 -24.97 2.82
CA THR A 118 -58.30 -24.23 3.14
C THR A 118 -57.20 -24.57 2.15
N PHE A 119 -56.59 -23.56 1.53
CA PHE A 119 -55.58 -23.72 0.48
C PHE A 119 -54.32 -22.91 0.78
N GLN A 120 -53.14 -23.45 0.49
CA GLN A 120 -51.90 -22.70 0.65
C GLN A 120 -51.79 -21.59 -0.42
N LEU A 121 -51.45 -20.38 0.00
CA LEU A 121 -51.10 -19.28 -0.89
C LEU A 121 -49.62 -19.42 -1.27
N PHE A 122 -49.37 -19.63 -2.56
CA PHE A 122 -48.02 -19.58 -3.13
C PHE A 122 -47.71 -18.16 -3.62
N SER A 123 -46.46 -17.74 -3.49
CA SER A 123 -45.99 -16.44 -3.96
C SER A 123 -46.22 -16.29 -5.48
N VAL A 124 -46.85 -15.19 -5.88
CA VAL A 124 -46.97 -14.81 -7.30
C VAL A 124 -45.63 -14.23 -7.81
N PRO A 125 -45.32 -14.30 -9.12
CA PRO A 125 -44.02 -13.89 -9.68
C PRO A 125 -43.58 -12.45 -9.36
N PHE A 126 -44.53 -11.56 -9.05
CA PHE A 126 -44.24 -10.18 -8.66
C PHE A 126 -43.64 -10.05 -7.24
N ALA A 127 -43.81 -11.06 -6.38
CA ALA A 127 -43.18 -11.12 -5.05
C ALA A 127 -41.72 -11.63 -5.11
N HIS A 128 -41.36 -12.41 -6.14
CA HIS A 128 -39.96 -12.81 -6.37
C HIS A 128 -39.09 -11.67 -6.89
N TYR A 129 -39.68 -10.69 -7.58
CA TYR A 129 -38.93 -9.54 -8.14
C TYR A 129 -38.76 -8.37 -7.15
N ALA A 130 -39.34 -8.46 -5.95
CA ALA A 130 -39.23 -7.45 -4.90
C ALA A 130 -38.18 -7.79 -3.82
N ILE A 131 -37.48 -8.94 -3.94
CA ILE A 131 -36.47 -9.38 -2.97
C ILE A 131 -35.01 -9.14 -3.41
N GLU A 132 -34.77 -8.60 -4.61
CA GLU A 132 -33.40 -8.33 -5.09
C GLU A 132 -33.02 -6.84 -5.16
N VAL A 133 -33.75 -5.95 -4.49
CA VAL A 133 -33.30 -4.55 -4.36
C VAL A 133 -33.56 -4.03 -2.94
N GLU A 134 -32.85 -4.59 -1.96
CA GLU A 134 -32.57 -3.84 -0.74
C GLU A 134 -31.08 -3.95 -0.39
N ASN A 135 -30.54 -2.80 -0.03
CA ASN A 135 -29.13 -2.53 0.19
C ASN A 135 -28.47 -3.53 1.14
N LYS A 136 -27.30 -4.01 0.75
CA LYS A 136 -26.28 -4.49 1.67
C LYS A 136 -25.84 -3.35 2.59
N ASP A 137 -26.42 -3.31 3.78
CA ASP A 137 -25.81 -2.85 5.03
C ASP A 137 -26.72 -3.36 6.16
N ASP A 138 -26.52 -4.62 6.57
CA ASP A 138 -27.18 -5.24 7.71
C ASP A 138 -26.60 -4.68 9.01
N ALA A 139 -27.14 -3.54 9.42
CA ALA A 139 -27.03 -3.04 10.78
C ALA A 139 -28.01 -3.79 11.72
N ASP A 140 -27.85 -5.12 11.85
CA ASP A 140 -28.30 -5.79 13.06
C ASP A 140 -27.11 -5.86 14.06
N ALA A 141 -27.42 -5.87 15.35
CA ALA A 141 -26.42 -5.84 16.42
C ALA A 141 -26.31 -7.22 17.07
N ASP A 142 -26.41 -8.31 16.28
CA ASP A 142 -26.27 -9.68 16.75
C ASP A 142 -24.92 -10.29 16.33
N PRO A 143 -23.88 -10.19 17.18
CA PRO A 143 -22.54 -10.69 16.86
C PRO A 143 -22.44 -12.23 16.79
N ALA A 144 -23.55 -12.96 16.92
CA ALA A 144 -23.57 -14.43 16.83
C ALA A 144 -23.97 -14.96 15.44
N ASN A 145 -24.51 -14.13 14.53
CA ASN A 145 -24.90 -14.58 13.18
C ASN A 145 -23.82 -14.29 12.10
N GLU A 146 -22.80 -13.51 12.44
CA GLU A 146 -21.78 -12.99 11.52
C GLU A 146 -20.54 -13.90 11.39
N ILE A 147 -20.47 -14.98 12.16
CA ILE A 147 -19.39 -15.96 12.05
C ILE A 147 -19.81 -17.03 11.04
N GLN A 148 -19.48 -16.80 9.77
CA GLN A 148 -19.37 -17.88 8.80
C GLN A 148 -17.99 -18.55 8.99
N ASP A 149 -17.98 -19.77 9.51
CA ASP A 149 -16.75 -20.57 9.55
C ASP A 149 -16.31 -20.89 8.11
N ILE A 150 -15.14 -20.39 7.73
CA ILE A 150 -14.46 -20.80 6.52
C ILE A 150 -13.72 -22.10 6.85
N SER A 151 -14.09 -23.20 6.21
CA SER A 151 -13.44 -24.50 6.37
C SER A 151 -12.80 -24.96 5.07
N LEU A 152 -11.52 -25.33 5.15
CA LEU A 152 -10.75 -25.89 4.04
C LEU A 152 -10.49 -27.37 4.35
N LEU A 153 -11.04 -28.26 3.52
CA LEU A 153 -10.86 -29.70 3.66
C LEU A 153 -10.34 -30.27 2.32
N GLY A 154 -9.04 -30.46 2.21
CA GLY A 154 -8.41 -30.75 0.91
C GLY A 154 -8.33 -29.49 0.05
N THR A 155 -8.83 -29.55 -1.20
CA THR A 155 -8.92 -28.41 -2.13
C THR A 155 -10.24 -27.66 -2.03
N ASP A 156 -11.20 -28.18 -1.27
CA ASP A 156 -12.54 -27.61 -1.18
C ASP A 156 -12.60 -26.53 -0.10
N LEU A 157 -12.75 -25.28 -0.54
CA LEU A 157 -13.00 -24.14 0.34
C LEU A 157 -14.50 -23.95 0.49
N SER A 158 -15.01 -24.11 1.71
CA SER A 158 -16.43 -23.99 2.03
C SER A 158 -16.66 -22.94 3.11
N ILE A 159 -17.77 -22.23 2.97
CA ILE A 159 -18.32 -21.35 4.01
C ILE A 159 -19.57 -22.00 4.57
N THR A 160 -19.81 -21.89 5.87
CA THR A 160 -21.00 -22.47 6.51
C THR A 160 -22.27 -21.97 5.82
N SER A 161 -23.07 -22.90 5.28
CA SER A 161 -24.31 -22.65 4.52
C SER A 161 -24.14 -22.02 3.12
N GLY A 162 -22.92 -21.96 2.56
CA GLY A 162 -22.68 -21.53 1.18
C GLY A 162 -22.15 -22.63 0.26
N SER A 163 -21.85 -22.26 -0.99
CA SER A 163 -21.31 -23.17 -2.00
C SER A 163 -19.85 -23.53 -1.69
N THR A 164 -19.49 -24.80 -1.88
CA THR A 164 -18.10 -25.25 -1.86
C THR A 164 -17.42 -24.87 -3.16
N LEU A 165 -16.30 -24.15 -3.08
CA LEU A 165 -15.44 -23.83 -4.21
C LEU A 165 -14.28 -24.82 -4.24
N ASP A 166 -14.22 -25.64 -5.29
CA ASP A 166 -13.09 -26.53 -5.52
C ASP A 166 -11.90 -25.71 -6.03
N LEU A 167 -10.88 -25.57 -5.19
CA LEU A 167 -9.63 -24.88 -5.48
C LEU A 167 -8.61 -25.80 -6.19
N SER A 168 -8.98 -27.02 -6.59
CA SER A 168 -8.09 -27.93 -7.33
C SER A 168 -7.56 -27.29 -8.63
N VAL A 169 -8.36 -26.40 -9.23
CA VAL A 169 -8.05 -25.68 -10.48
C VAL A 169 -7.06 -24.52 -10.30
N ILE A 170 -6.71 -24.17 -9.05
CA ILE A 170 -5.79 -23.07 -8.69
C ILE A 170 -4.66 -23.54 -7.78
N GLN A 171 -4.53 -24.85 -7.55
CA GLN A 171 -3.43 -25.49 -6.82
C GLN A 171 -2.50 -26.31 -7.74
N ASP A 172 -2.10 -25.76 -8.89
CA ASP A 172 -0.87 -26.23 -9.56
C ASP A 172 0.39 -25.63 -8.91
N GLY A 173 0.26 -24.53 -8.18
CA GLY A 173 1.32 -23.97 -7.33
C GLY A 173 2.54 -23.44 -8.10
N VAL A 174 2.48 -23.36 -9.43
CA VAL A 174 3.51 -22.74 -10.28
C VAL A 174 2.88 -22.12 -11.52
N ASP A 175 3.19 -20.84 -11.72
CA ASP A 175 2.83 -20.04 -12.90
C ASP A 175 3.70 -20.48 -14.10
N ASP A 176 3.29 -21.54 -14.81
CA ASP A 176 3.76 -21.79 -16.17
C ASP A 176 2.63 -22.14 -17.15
N ALA A 177 2.81 -21.65 -18.37
CA ALA A 177 1.72 -21.31 -19.28
C ALA A 177 1.29 -22.44 -20.22
N ASP A 178 1.56 -23.71 -19.90
CA ASP A 178 1.33 -24.81 -20.85
C ASP A 178 0.32 -25.89 -20.43
N ASN A 179 -0.19 -25.88 -19.18
CA ASN A 179 -1.37 -26.65 -18.74
C ASN A 179 -1.24 -28.17 -19.02
N ASP A 180 -0.02 -28.72 -18.99
CA ASP A 180 0.27 -30.15 -19.18
C ASP A 180 0.71 -30.83 -17.86
N PRO A 181 -0.21 -31.51 -17.14
CA PRO A 181 0.09 -32.13 -15.84
C PRO A 181 1.05 -33.33 -15.89
N ALA A 182 1.54 -33.72 -17.07
CA ALA A 182 2.53 -34.79 -17.21
C ALA A 182 3.99 -34.30 -17.10
N ASN A 183 4.23 -32.98 -17.14
CA ASN A 183 5.58 -32.39 -17.10
C ASN A 183 5.97 -31.80 -15.72
N GLU A 184 5.03 -31.80 -14.77
CA GLU A 184 5.13 -31.14 -13.45
C GLU A 184 5.86 -32.03 -12.42
N ILE A 185 7.15 -32.23 -12.67
CA ILE A 185 8.05 -33.07 -11.87
C ILE A 185 7.99 -32.72 -10.37
N GLN A 186 7.50 -33.64 -9.54
CA GLN A 186 7.72 -33.61 -8.09
C GLN A 186 7.90 -35.01 -7.47
N ASP A 187 8.99 -35.71 -7.83
CA ASP A 187 9.63 -36.62 -6.87
C ASP A 187 11.07 -36.94 -7.32
N LEU A 188 12.05 -36.36 -6.61
CA LEU A 188 13.48 -36.60 -6.80
C LEU A 188 14.00 -37.57 -5.74
N ASN A 189 14.61 -38.67 -6.16
CA ASN A 189 15.30 -39.60 -5.28
C ASN A 189 16.81 -39.56 -5.54
N LEU A 190 17.55 -39.27 -4.48
CA LEU A 190 19.01 -39.26 -4.46
C LEU A 190 19.51 -40.48 -3.70
N ALA A 191 20.12 -41.42 -4.41
CA ALA A 191 20.75 -42.60 -3.83
C ALA A 191 22.26 -42.57 -4.10
N GLY A 192 23.05 -42.28 -3.06
CA GLY A 192 24.48 -41.99 -3.21
C GLY A 192 24.71 -40.67 -3.95
N ASN A 193 25.52 -40.69 -5.01
CA ASN A 193 25.79 -39.51 -5.85
C ASN A 193 24.91 -39.47 -7.12
N VAL A 194 23.84 -40.26 -7.19
CA VAL A 194 23.01 -40.34 -8.41
C VAL A 194 21.61 -39.86 -8.11
N LEU A 195 21.22 -38.79 -8.78
CA LEU A 195 19.89 -38.19 -8.71
C LEU A 195 19.01 -38.75 -9.83
N THR A 196 17.82 -39.24 -9.46
CA THR A 196 16.81 -39.78 -10.39
C THR A 196 15.42 -39.25 -10.03
N ILE A 197 14.53 -39.15 -11.01
CA ILE A 197 13.12 -38.82 -10.80
C ILE A 197 12.35 -40.14 -10.65
N THR A 198 11.66 -40.36 -9.53
CA THR A 198 11.12 -41.69 -9.19
C THR A 198 9.84 -42.07 -9.91
N ASN A 199 9.06 -41.10 -10.39
CA ASN A 199 7.80 -41.35 -11.09
C ASN A 199 7.89 -41.21 -12.62
N HIS A 200 9.09 -41.06 -13.18
CA HIS A 200 9.29 -41.09 -14.64
C HIS A 200 9.47 -42.55 -15.13
N PRO A 201 8.81 -43.01 -16.19
CA PRO A 201 8.89 -44.40 -16.67
C PRO A 201 10.26 -44.80 -17.25
N SER A 202 11.16 -43.84 -17.48
CA SER A 202 12.56 -44.08 -17.88
C SER A 202 13.45 -42.92 -17.44
N PRO A 203 13.82 -42.83 -16.14
CA PRO A 203 14.58 -41.70 -15.63
C PRO A 203 16.05 -41.84 -16.01
N THR A 204 16.64 -40.76 -16.55
CA THR A 204 18.08 -40.73 -16.83
C THR A 204 18.82 -40.49 -15.51
N PRO A 205 19.69 -41.40 -15.04
CA PRO A 205 20.43 -41.19 -13.79
C PRO A 205 21.47 -40.09 -13.95
N ILE A 206 21.32 -39.01 -13.18
CA ILE A 206 22.27 -37.88 -13.19
C ILE A 206 23.34 -38.17 -12.14
N ASN A 207 24.57 -38.44 -12.60
CA ASN A 207 25.70 -38.69 -11.72
C ASN A 207 26.32 -37.36 -11.24
N LEU A 208 26.08 -37.03 -9.97
CA LEU A 208 26.53 -35.83 -9.27
C LEU A 208 27.93 -35.96 -8.66
N SER A 209 28.67 -37.06 -8.91
CA SER A 209 30.02 -37.24 -8.37
C SER A 209 31.02 -36.17 -8.80
N ALA A 210 30.76 -35.45 -9.90
CA ALA A 210 31.54 -34.29 -10.33
C ALA A 210 31.30 -33.02 -9.47
N TYR A 211 30.22 -32.99 -8.68
CA TYR A 211 29.83 -31.86 -7.82
C TYR A 211 29.99 -32.16 -6.32
N THR A 212 30.28 -33.40 -5.95
CA THR A 212 30.66 -33.76 -4.57
C THR A 212 32.11 -33.36 -4.32
N GLY A 213 32.33 -32.08 -4.02
CA GLY A 213 33.65 -31.48 -3.80
C GLY A 213 33.83 -30.08 -4.41
N THR A 214 32.79 -29.48 -4.97
CA THR A 214 32.82 -28.10 -5.53
C THR A 214 32.12 -27.07 -4.64
N ASN A 215 32.03 -27.33 -3.34
CA ASN A 215 31.82 -26.30 -2.33
C ASN A 215 33.10 -25.46 -2.22
N THR A 216 33.26 -24.46 -3.10
CA THR A 216 34.35 -23.48 -3.00
C THR A 216 34.12 -22.41 -1.93
N ASP A 217 33.07 -22.55 -1.12
CA ASP A 217 32.98 -21.84 0.15
C ASP A 217 33.74 -22.66 1.21
N GLU A 218 35.06 -22.78 1.05
CA GLU A 218 35.93 -23.00 2.20
C GLU A 218 35.81 -21.75 3.08
N GLN A 219 34.85 -21.78 4.00
CA GLN A 219 34.79 -20.76 5.04
C GLN A 219 35.82 -21.09 6.10
N GLU A 220 36.92 -20.33 6.14
CA GLU A 220 37.83 -20.39 7.28
C GLU A 220 37.12 -19.78 8.48
N LEU A 221 36.87 -20.63 9.47
CA LEU A 221 36.45 -20.23 10.81
C LEU A 221 37.70 -19.94 11.62
N SER A 222 37.99 -18.67 11.85
CA SER A 222 39.11 -18.25 12.68
C SER A 222 38.59 -17.55 13.93
N ILE A 223 39.20 -17.85 15.07
CA ILE A 223 38.91 -17.17 16.33
C ILE A 223 40.10 -16.27 16.63
N LEU A 224 39.84 -14.97 16.76
CA LEU A 224 40.82 -14.00 17.24
C LEU A 224 40.24 -13.33 18.49
N GLY A 225 40.72 -13.74 19.66
CA GLY A 225 40.14 -13.33 20.94
C GLY A 225 38.84 -14.06 21.25
N ASP A 226 37.79 -13.30 21.56
CA ASP A 226 36.42 -13.72 21.88
C ASP A 226 35.46 -13.61 20.67
N THR A 227 35.99 -13.25 19.50
CA THR A 227 35.20 -13.08 18.29
C THR A 227 35.49 -14.20 17.30
N LEU A 228 34.42 -14.91 16.91
CA LEU A 228 34.47 -15.88 15.82
C LEU A 228 34.31 -15.13 14.49
N TYR A 229 35.29 -15.26 13.61
CA TYR A 229 35.29 -14.71 12.27
C TYR A 229 34.97 -15.81 11.27
N ILE A 230 33.96 -15.54 10.43
CA ILE A 230 33.62 -16.34 9.27
C ILE A 230 34.20 -15.59 8.05
N SER A 231 35.06 -16.21 7.25
CA SER A 231 35.62 -15.55 6.07
C SER A 231 34.50 -15.04 5.14
N ASN A 232 34.48 -13.73 4.88
CA ASN A 232 33.44 -12.99 4.13
C ASN A 232 32.04 -12.91 4.78
N GLY A 233 31.92 -13.18 6.08
CA GLY A 233 30.66 -13.13 6.83
C GLY A 233 30.66 -12.15 8.00
N ASN A 234 29.61 -12.24 8.83
CA ASN A 234 29.44 -11.43 10.04
C ASN A 234 30.40 -11.87 11.15
N GLU A 235 30.79 -10.93 12.00
CA GLU A 235 31.53 -11.23 13.23
C GLU A 235 30.55 -11.49 14.40
N VAL A 236 30.82 -12.53 15.18
CA VAL A 236 30.03 -12.86 16.38
C VAL A 236 30.95 -12.78 17.59
N VAL A 237 30.73 -11.76 18.42
CA VAL A 237 31.38 -11.63 19.73
C VAL A 237 30.73 -12.64 20.68
N LEU A 238 31.47 -13.68 21.05
CA LEU A 238 31.02 -14.67 22.01
C LEU A 238 31.07 -14.06 23.42
N PRO A 239 30.07 -14.31 24.29
CA PRO A 239 30.08 -13.79 25.65
C PRO A 239 31.32 -14.29 26.41
N TYR A 240 32.22 -13.36 26.71
CA TYR A 240 33.48 -13.59 27.41
C TYR A 240 33.24 -14.00 28.87
N ASP A 241 33.47 -15.28 29.19
CA ASP A 241 33.71 -15.71 30.56
C ASP A 241 35.22 -15.59 30.86
N SER A 242 35.53 -14.66 31.77
CA SER A 242 36.88 -14.18 32.05
C SER A 242 37.80 -15.15 32.83
N SER A 243 37.52 -16.45 32.88
CA SER A 243 38.36 -17.38 33.64
C SER A 243 39.42 -18.05 32.76
N LYS A 244 40.69 -17.70 32.96
CA LYS A 244 41.87 -18.36 32.34
C LYS A 244 42.21 -19.72 32.96
N TRP A 245 41.31 -20.33 33.73
CA TRP A 245 41.55 -21.58 34.45
C TRP A 245 40.60 -22.67 33.95
N VAL A 246 41.14 -23.63 33.20
CA VAL A 246 40.38 -24.81 32.74
C VAL A 246 40.26 -25.80 33.89
N ILE A 247 39.03 -26.05 34.36
CA ILE A 247 38.75 -27.05 35.41
C ILE A 247 38.84 -28.43 34.76
N ASN A 248 39.97 -29.12 34.96
CA ASN A 248 40.10 -30.52 34.60
C ASN A 248 40.35 -31.35 35.87
N GLY A 249 39.27 -31.83 36.49
CA GLY A 249 39.29 -32.68 37.69
C GLY A 249 38.53 -32.14 38.90
N THR A 250 38.13 -33.04 39.81
CA THR A 250 37.25 -32.81 40.97
C THR A 250 37.90 -32.07 42.17
N THR A 251 39.10 -31.52 42.02
CA THR A 251 39.91 -30.99 43.14
C THR A 251 40.27 -29.50 43.03
N MET A 252 39.79 -28.78 42.02
CA MET A 252 40.00 -27.32 41.87
C MET A 252 38.67 -26.56 41.89
N TYR A 253 38.61 -25.47 42.66
CA TYR A 253 37.43 -24.64 42.88
C TYR A 253 37.77 -23.16 42.66
N TYR A 254 36.89 -22.41 42.02
CA TYR A 254 37.06 -20.96 41.81
C TYR A 254 35.88 -20.21 42.41
N ASN A 255 36.14 -19.21 43.26
CA ASN A 255 35.09 -18.39 43.86
C ASN A 255 35.57 -16.94 44.01
N GLY A 256 34.91 -16.01 43.31
CA GLY A 256 35.11 -14.57 43.50
C GLY A 256 36.53 -14.04 43.22
N GLY A 257 37.27 -14.65 42.27
CA GLY A 257 38.67 -14.27 41.97
C GLY A 257 39.74 -15.13 42.64
N ASN A 258 39.34 -16.01 43.56
CA ASN A 258 40.23 -16.88 44.31
C ASN A 258 40.23 -18.32 43.78
N VAL A 259 41.40 -18.93 43.65
CA VAL A 259 41.58 -20.33 43.19
C VAL A 259 41.90 -21.24 44.38
N GLY A 260 41.09 -22.28 44.60
CA GLY A 260 41.26 -23.27 45.65
C GLY A 260 41.61 -24.65 45.09
N ILE A 261 42.71 -25.27 45.52
CA ILE A 261 43.02 -26.69 45.23
C ILE A 261 42.82 -27.48 46.53
N GLY A 262 41.80 -28.35 46.57
CA GLY A 262 41.38 -29.09 47.78
C GLY A 262 40.56 -28.30 48.80
N SER A 263 40.15 -27.06 48.47
CA SER A 263 39.27 -26.21 49.29
C SER A 263 38.14 -25.65 48.43
N SER A 264 36.88 -25.90 48.79
CA SER A 264 35.71 -25.47 48.00
C SER A 264 35.28 -24.02 48.23
N THR A 265 35.88 -23.33 49.20
CA THR A 265 35.59 -21.93 49.54
C THR A 265 36.89 -21.13 49.78
N PRO A 266 37.69 -20.88 48.73
CA PRO A 266 38.97 -20.22 48.88
C PRO A 266 38.82 -18.75 49.30
N VAL A 267 39.45 -18.36 50.41
CA VAL A 267 39.36 -17.00 50.97
C VAL A 267 40.56 -16.10 50.59
N SER A 268 41.47 -16.63 49.78
CA SER A 268 42.68 -15.94 49.29
C SER A 268 42.93 -16.27 47.83
N ASN A 269 43.62 -15.38 47.10
CA ASN A 269 43.78 -15.46 45.64
C ASN A 269 44.26 -16.84 45.12
N LEU A 270 45.06 -17.58 45.92
CA LEU A 270 45.39 -18.98 45.68
C LEU A 270 45.49 -19.73 47.03
N GLU A 271 44.62 -20.72 47.25
CA GLU A 271 44.55 -21.55 48.46
C GLU A 271 44.76 -23.02 48.10
N VAL A 272 45.77 -23.68 48.69
CA VAL A 272 46.01 -25.13 48.49
C VAL A 272 45.86 -25.84 49.84
N LYS A 273 44.81 -26.66 49.99
CA LYS A 273 44.54 -27.47 51.18
C LYS A 273 44.59 -28.95 50.83
N GLY A 274 45.73 -29.58 51.11
CA GLY A 274 45.89 -31.03 50.98
C GLY A 274 45.71 -31.73 52.32
N THR A 275 45.03 -32.88 52.33
CA THR A 275 45.02 -33.84 53.46
C THR A 275 46.26 -34.74 53.39
N ALA A 276 47.47 -34.16 53.31
CA ALA A 276 48.69 -34.94 53.13
C ALA A 276 49.11 -35.60 54.46
N ILE A 277 49.13 -36.95 54.48
CA ILE A 277 49.59 -37.73 55.62
C ILE A 277 51.10 -37.95 55.45
N GLY A 278 51.90 -37.23 56.24
CA GLY A 278 53.31 -37.50 56.53
C GLY A 278 54.20 -38.02 55.40
N GLY A 279 54.57 -37.15 54.45
CA GLY A 279 55.60 -37.44 53.44
C GLY A 279 55.45 -36.64 52.15
N ASP A 280 54.21 -36.37 51.74
CA ASP A 280 53.91 -35.68 50.48
C ASP A 280 53.91 -34.15 50.61
N ALA A 281 54.37 -33.47 49.56
CA ALA A 281 54.37 -32.01 49.51
C ALA A 281 52.96 -31.47 49.30
N LEU A 282 52.55 -30.49 50.12
CA LEU A 282 51.33 -29.70 49.95
C LEU A 282 51.38 -28.82 48.69
N PHE A 283 52.58 -28.39 48.29
CA PHE A 283 52.83 -27.63 47.06
C PHE A 283 54.25 -27.93 46.59
N GLN A 284 54.47 -28.25 45.30
CA GLN A 284 55.81 -28.45 44.75
C GLN A 284 55.99 -27.73 43.41
N VAL A 285 57.19 -27.21 43.19
CA VAL A 285 57.69 -26.67 41.92
C VAL A 285 58.83 -27.57 41.49
N ILE A 286 58.71 -28.12 40.28
CA ILE A 286 59.71 -28.97 39.64
C ILE A 286 60.38 -28.21 38.48
N ASN A 287 61.63 -28.54 38.17
CA ASN A 287 62.31 -28.00 36.99
C ASN A 287 61.95 -28.81 35.72
N SER A 288 62.49 -28.40 34.57
CA SER A 288 62.26 -29.07 33.28
C SER A 288 62.75 -30.52 33.21
N ASN A 289 63.56 -30.97 34.17
CA ASN A 289 64.07 -32.34 34.26
C ASN A 289 63.24 -33.21 35.23
N ASN A 290 62.10 -32.71 35.71
CA ASN A 290 61.22 -33.32 36.73
C ASN A 290 61.79 -33.40 38.16
N ASP A 291 62.89 -32.71 38.47
CA ASP A 291 63.38 -32.62 39.85
C ASP A 291 62.66 -31.52 40.63
N THR A 292 62.27 -31.80 41.87
CA THR A 292 61.69 -30.80 42.77
C THR A 292 62.73 -29.75 43.13
N VAL A 293 62.43 -28.47 42.86
CA VAL A 293 63.29 -27.31 43.20
C VAL A 293 62.74 -26.50 44.37
N PHE A 294 61.44 -26.58 44.65
CA PHE A 294 60.80 -25.97 45.82
C PHE A 294 59.61 -26.83 46.24
N ALA A 295 59.49 -27.20 47.51
CA ALA A 295 58.34 -27.91 48.02
C ALA A 295 57.97 -27.46 49.43
N VAL A 296 56.66 -27.30 49.66
CA VAL A 296 56.06 -27.00 50.96
C VAL A 296 55.44 -28.29 51.48
N TYR A 297 55.85 -28.69 52.67
CA TYR A 297 55.31 -29.83 53.40
C TYR A 297 54.52 -29.31 54.62
N PRO A 298 53.64 -30.14 55.22
CA PRO A 298 52.89 -29.73 56.41
C PRO A 298 53.76 -29.28 57.60
N ASP A 299 55.02 -29.73 57.65
CA ASP A 299 55.99 -29.47 58.71
C ASP A 299 57.09 -28.46 58.32
N GLY A 300 57.09 -27.93 57.09
CA GLY A 300 58.03 -26.88 56.67
C GLY A 300 58.26 -26.78 55.16
N VAL A 301 59.08 -25.80 54.76
CA VAL A 301 59.42 -25.54 53.35
C VAL A 301 60.83 -26.05 53.04
N LYS A 302 61.00 -26.78 51.93
CA LYS A 302 62.30 -27.25 51.42
C LYS A 302 62.56 -26.66 50.03
N ILE A 303 63.77 -26.19 49.80
CA ILE A 303 64.24 -25.68 48.50
C ILE A 303 65.45 -26.53 48.10
N PHE A 304 65.43 -27.09 46.90
CA PHE A 304 66.49 -27.94 46.38
C PHE A 304 67.18 -27.22 45.23
N ILE A 305 68.51 -27.17 45.27
CA ILE A 305 69.33 -26.45 44.29
C ILE A 305 70.26 -27.46 43.62
N ASP A 306 70.23 -27.48 42.29
CA ASP A 306 71.11 -28.31 41.46
C ASP A 306 72.59 -27.91 41.65
N SER A 307 73.45 -28.90 41.85
CA SER A 307 74.83 -28.70 42.31
C SER A 307 75.81 -28.24 41.21
N GLU A 308 75.42 -28.27 39.93
CA GLU A 308 76.34 -28.03 38.80
C GLU A 308 76.14 -26.72 38.03
N ALA A 309 75.11 -25.92 38.33
CA ALA A 309 74.84 -24.67 37.60
C ALA A 309 75.39 -23.40 38.31
N LYS A 310 76.55 -22.90 37.86
CA LYS A 310 77.14 -21.62 38.33
C LYS A 310 76.52 -20.40 37.60
N GLY A 311 75.46 -19.83 38.17
CA GLY A 311 74.90 -18.54 37.76
C GLY A 311 75.14 -17.43 38.80
N LYS A 312 75.63 -16.26 38.38
CA LYS A 312 75.93 -15.11 39.24
C LYS A 312 74.65 -14.30 39.52
N VAL A 313 74.43 -14.01 40.82
CA VAL A 313 73.45 -13.09 41.45
C VAL A 313 71.95 -13.39 41.32
N GLY A 314 71.34 -13.75 42.47
CA GLY A 314 69.90 -13.82 42.73
C GLY A 314 69.65 -14.13 44.22
N GLY A 315 68.67 -13.48 44.84
CA GLY A 315 68.50 -13.41 46.29
C GLY A 315 68.16 -14.74 47.01
N PHE A 316 68.73 -14.87 48.20
CA PHE A 316 68.46 -15.85 49.26
C PHE A 316 68.95 -17.29 49.03
N ALA A 317 70.23 -17.54 49.32
CA ALA A 317 70.81 -18.88 49.43
C ALA A 317 71.19 -19.20 50.89
N ILE A 318 70.60 -20.25 51.47
CA ILE A 318 71.08 -20.87 52.72
C ILE A 318 71.91 -22.09 52.31
N SER A 319 73.24 -22.00 52.41
CA SER A 319 74.14 -23.13 52.12
C SER A 319 74.75 -23.68 53.40
N GLY A 320 74.56 -24.98 53.66
CA GLY A 320 75.37 -25.74 54.62
C GLY A 320 76.39 -26.59 53.87
N ARG A 321 77.70 -26.37 54.10
CA ARG A 321 78.75 -27.35 53.75
C ARG A 321 79.36 -27.88 55.04
N SER A 322 79.23 -29.19 55.28
CA SER A 322 80.04 -29.95 56.24
C SER A 322 80.74 -31.09 55.49
N PRO A 323 82.04 -31.33 55.69
CA PRO A 323 82.71 -32.52 55.17
C PRO A 323 82.63 -33.75 56.09
N SER A 324 81.81 -33.74 57.15
CA SER A 324 81.68 -34.92 58.05
C SER A 324 80.24 -35.18 58.47
N LYS A 325 79.80 -36.44 58.29
CA LYS A 325 78.51 -36.99 58.75
C LYS A 325 78.42 -36.92 60.29
N ALA A 326 77.63 -35.98 60.80
CA ALA A 326 77.08 -36.02 62.15
C ALA A 326 75.76 -35.23 62.15
N GLY A 327 74.78 -35.70 62.93
CA GLY A 327 73.36 -35.31 63.02
C GLY A 327 72.92 -33.94 62.48
N GLY A 328 71.79 -33.93 61.78
CA GLY A 328 71.19 -32.71 61.22
C GLY A 328 71.05 -31.60 62.26
N VAL A 329 71.51 -30.39 61.90
CA VAL A 329 71.43 -29.19 62.73
C VAL A 329 70.49 -28.19 62.04
N GLU A 330 69.50 -27.67 62.79
CA GLU A 330 68.53 -26.66 62.36
C GLU A 330 69.24 -25.28 62.28
N ILE A 331 69.53 -24.81 61.06
CA ILE A 331 70.30 -23.56 60.80
C ILE A 331 69.41 -22.35 60.44
N PHE A 332 68.12 -22.59 60.25
CA PHE A 332 67.11 -21.56 60.02
C PHE A 332 65.78 -22.04 60.60
N ARG A 333 65.22 -21.30 61.55
CA ARG A 333 63.90 -21.55 62.12
C ARG A 333 63.07 -20.27 62.06
N ALA A 334 61.91 -20.35 61.42
CA ALA A 334 60.93 -19.28 61.38
C ALA A 334 59.63 -19.79 62.02
N THR A 335 59.20 -19.15 63.09
CA THR A 335 57.86 -19.30 63.68
C THR A 335 57.11 -17.98 63.56
N VAL A 336 55.81 -17.97 63.85
CA VAL A 336 54.97 -16.76 63.84
C VAL A 336 55.52 -15.61 64.71
N ASP A 337 56.33 -15.93 65.73
CA ASP A 337 56.85 -14.94 66.68
C ASP A 337 58.35 -14.62 66.51
N SER A 338 59.13 -15.42 65.77
CA SER A 338 60.56 -15.09 65.53
C SER A 338 61.19 -15.83 64.36
N THR A 339 62.16 -15.20 63.70
CA THR A 339 63.10 -15.84 62.77
C THR A 339 64.50 -15.83 63.38
N ARG A 340 65.17 -16.98 63.48
CA ARG A 340 66.53 -17.11 64.07
C ARG A 340 67.50 -17.80 63.10
N ILE A 341 68.72 -17.28 63.01
CA ILE A 341 69.84 -17.81 62.21
C ILE A 341 71.09 -17.87 63.10
N TYR A 342 71.79 -19.00 63.09
CA TYR A 342 73.04 -19.20 63.84
C TYR A 342 74.23 -19.28 62.87
N VAL A 343 75.29 -18.49 63.11
CA VAL A 343 76.55 -18.52 62.31
C VAL A 343 77.73 -18.76 63.25
N SER A 344 78.60 -19.72 62.91
CA SER A 344 79.82 -20.09 63.64
C SER A 344 81.07 -19.44 63.03
N ASP A 345 81.99 -18.96 63.86
CA ASP A 345 83.20 -18.20 63.48
C ASP A 345 84.49 -19.05 63.57
N THR A 346 85.18 -19.34 62.45
CA THR A 346 86.66 -19.52 62.43
C THR A 346 87.27 -19.18 61.05
N VAL A 347 88.55 -18.81 61.03
CA VAL A 347 89.23 -17.73 60.25
C VAL A 347 89.72 -18.08 58.82
N GLY A 348 89.79 -17.08 57.91
CA GLY A 348 90.79 -17.07 56.81
C GLY A 348 90.46 -16.31 55.48
N ALA A 349 90.83 -15.02 55.39
CA ALA A 349 91.13 -14.20 54.18
C ALA A 349 90.05 -13.81 53.10
N LYS A 350 89.68 -12.51 53.15
CA LYS A 350 89.27 -11.48 52.15
C LYS A 350 88.57 -11.85 50.81
N GLY A 351 87.38 -11.23 50.57
CA GLY A 351 86.96 -10.79 49.22
C GLY A 351 85.47 -10.48 48.93
N LYS A 352 85.01 -9.26 49.27
CA LYS A 352 83.96 -8.39 48.63
C LYS A 352 82.47 -8.82 48.56
N VAL A 353 81.67 -8.13 49.41
CA VAL A 353 80.25 -7.65 49.35
C VAL A 353 79.12 -8.67 49.08
N GLY A 354 77.97 -8.66 49.79
CA GLY A 354 77.44 -7.80 50.86
C GLY A 354 76.07 -8.30 51.33
N GLY A 355 75.65 -7.93 52.54
CA GLY A 355 74.33 -8.28 53.10
C GLY A 355 74.30 -8.18 54.64
N PHE A 356 73.97 -6.99 55.15
CA PHE A 356 73.55 -6.62 56.51
C PHE A 356 74.17 -7.36 57.72
N ALA A 357 75.30 -6.84 58.23
CA ALA A 357 75.84 -7.19 59.54
C ALA A 357 75.95 -5.93 60.42
N ILE A 358 75.32 -5.94 61.59
CA ILE A 358 75.65 -5.01 62.67
C ILE A 358 76.80 -5.64 63.45
N SER A 359 78.04 -5.19 63.19
CA SER A 359 79.21 -5.63 63.95
C SER A 359 79.85 -4.45 64.67
N GLY A 360 79.94 -4.51 65.99
CA GLY A 360 80.91 -3.75 66.78
C GLY A 360 82.03 -4.70 67.22
N ARG A 361 83.27 -4.48 66.76
CA ARG A 361 84.46 -5.11 67.33
C ARG A 361 85.16 -4.10 68.23
N SER A 362 85.26 -4.41 69.53
CA SER A 362 86.18 -3.78 70.48
C SER A 362 86.82 -4.88 71.34
N PRO A 363 88.15 -4.90 71.53
CA PRO A 363 88.81 -5.82 72.45
C PRO A 363 88.88 -5.33 73.91
N SER A 364 88.12 -4.31 74.30
CA SER A 364 88.17 -3.76 75.66
C SER A 364 86.79 -3.57 76.27
N LYS A 365 86.60 -4.13 77.47
CA LYS A 365 85.38 -4.08 78.29
C LYS A 365 84.98 -2.63 78.61
N GLY A 366 83.75 -2.25 78.27
CA GLY A 366 83.13 -0.97 78.61
C GLY A 366 81.65 -0.95 78.22
N VAL A 367 80.83 -0.27 79.02
CA VAL A 367 79.37 -0.38 79.20
C VAL A 367 78.53 -0.29 77.90
N GLY A 368 77.44 -1.05 77.84
CA GLY A 368 76.55 -1.19 76.67
C GLY A 368 75.81 0.09 76.29
N ASN A 369 75.65 0.30 74.98
CA ASN A 369 74.81 1.33 74.37
C ASN A 369 73.97 0.67 73.26
N ASP A 370 72.70 1.07 73.13
CA ASP A 370 71.78 0.59 72.10
C ASP A 370 72.06 1.31 70.77
N TYR A 371 72.45 0.57 69.73
CA TYR A 371 72.76 1.12 68.39
C TYR A 371 71.57 1.10 67.41
N LEU A 372 70.44 0.56 67.85
CA LEU A 372 69.16 0.57 67.14
C LEU A 372 68.04 0.45 68.18
N LEU A 373 67.24 1.51 68.32
CA LEU A 373 66.01 1.47 69.13
C LEU A 373 64.82 1.47 68.19
N ILE A 374 63.99 0.43 68.30
CA ILE A 374 62.70 0.31 67.62
C ILE A 374 61.63 0.31 68.71
N THR A 375 60.78 1.33 68.71
CA THR A 375 59.52 1.33 69.47
C THR A 375 58.36 1.39 68.47
N GLY A 376 57.12 1.16 68.94
CA GLY A 376 55.92 1.21 68.09
C GLY A 376 55.77 2.52 67.29
N ASP A 377 56.45 3.58 67.73
CA ASP A 377 56.23 4.94 67.22
C ASP A 377 57.48 5.54 66.53
N SER A 378 58.65 4.86 66.55
CA SER A 378 59.89 5.41 65.97
C SER A 378 60.97 4.34 65.72
N THR A 379 61.73 4.49 64.63
CA THR A 379 63.00 3.80 64.39
C THR A 379 64.12 4.83 64.26
N ARG A 380 65.18 4.75 65.07
CA ARG A 380 66.31 5.70 65.07
C ARG A 380 67.66 4.99 64.99
N ILE A 381 68.63 5.58 64.27
CA ILE A 381 70.01 5.08 64.10
C ILE A 381 70.99 6.20 64.45
N TYR A 382 71.97 5.90 65.31
CA TYR A 382 73.04 6.84 65.72
C TYR A 382 74.40 6.38 65.14
N ILE A 383 75.19 7.30 64.57
CA ILE A 383 76.53 7.02 64.02
C ILE A 383 77.55 8.02 64.58
N ASN A 384 78.74 7.55 64.97
CA ASN A 384 79.82 8.37 65.55
C ASN A 384 80.82 8.82 64.46
N ASP A 385 81.16 10.11 64.40
CA ASP A 385 81.93 10.75 63.30
C ASP A 385 83.36 11.16 63.70
N THR A 386 84.16 10.24 64.22
CA THR A 386 85.59 10.49 64.46
C THR A 386 86.42 9.31 64.00
N LEU A 387 86.88 9.32 62.73
CA LEU A 387 88.19 8.78 62.29
C LEU A 387 88.45 9.01 60.79
N ALA A 388 89.70 9.33 60.47
CA ALA A 388 90.18 9.78 59.16
C ALA A 388 90.63 8.62 58.26
N THR A 389 89.77 8.15 57.33
CA THR A 389 90.12 7.65 55.97
C THR A 389 88.87 7.17 55.21
N LYS A 390 88.76 7.53 53.92
CA LYS A 390 87.55 7.35 53.08
C LYS A 390 87.61 6.06 52.22
N GLY A 391 86.52 5.29 52.19
CA GLY A 391 86.27 4.15 51.29
C GLY A 391 85.00 4.32 50.46
N LYS A 392 84.97 3.75 49.23
CA LYS A 392 83.92 3.95 48.20
C LYS A 392 82.60 3.23 48.54
N VAL A 393 81.49 3.91 48.27
CA VAL A 393 80.07 3.65 48.63
C VAL A 393 79.39 2.43 48.01
N GLY A 394 78.40 1.91 48.73
CA GLY A 394 77.25 1.13 48.24
C GLY A 394 76.24 0.82 49.36
N GLY A 395 75.03 1.38 49.31
CA GLY A 395 73.89 1.12 50.23
C GLY A 395 73.38 2.38 50.93
N PHE A 396 72.08 2.68 50.79
CA PHE A 396 71.33 3.90 51.15
C PHE A 396 71.96 4.77 52.26
N ALA A 397 72.64 5.85 51.86
CA ALA A 397 73.22 6.84 52.76
C ALA A 397 72.58 8.20 52.50
N ILE A 398 72.02 8.80 53.55
CA ILE A 398 71.72 10.24 53.57
C ILE A 398 73.01 10.92 54.03
N SER A 399 73.75 11.52 53.09
CA SER A 399 75.01 12.20 53.39
C SER A 399 74.91 13.69 53.07
N GLY A 400 75.01 14.54 54.08
CA GLY A 400 75.33 15.97 53.90
C GLY A 400 76.83 16.14 53.74
N ARG A 401 77.32 16.37 52.52
CA ARG A 401 78.72 16.75 52.28
C ARG A 401 78.84 18.27 52.27
N SER A 402 79.41 18.86 53.31
CA SER A 402 79.90 20.25 53.33
C SER A 402 81.33 20.28 53.86
N PRO A 403 82.24 21.11 53.30
CA PRO A 403 83.56 21.33 53.87
C PRO A 403 83.58 22.31 55.07
N SER A 404 82.42 22.83 55.51
CA SER A 404 82.32 23.73 56.68
C SER A 404 81.34 23.20 57.73
N LYS A 405 81.71 23.37 59.01
CA LYS A 405 80.93 22.97 60.18
C LYS A 405 79.70 23.88 60.34
N GLY A 406 78.53 23.39 59.94
CA GLY A 406 77.22 24.01 60.19
C GLY A 406 76.31 23.09 61.01
N PRO A 407 75.21 23.61 61.58
CA PRO A 407 74.34 22.86 62.50
C PRO A 407 73.61 21.70 61.80
N THR A 408 73.13 20.76 62.62
CA THR A 408 72.37 19.55 62.27
C THR A 408 71.10 19.89 61.48
N ASN A 409 70.89 19.26 60.31
CA ASN A 409 69.67 19.39 59.51
C ASN A 409 68.98 18.02 59.35
N ASP A 410 67.64 18.00 59.38
CA ASP A 410 66.81 16.83 59.09
C ASP A 410 66.72 16.60 57.57
N TYR A 411 67.11 15.42 57.09
CA TYR A 411 67.21 15.11 55.65
C TYR A 411 66.23 14.02 55.19
N LEU A 412 65.62 13.28 56.11
CA LEU A 412 64.51 12.36 55.84
C LEU A 412 63.65 12.26 57.09
N GLN A 413 62.39 12.64 56.96
CA GLN A 413 61.40 12.47 58.02
C GLN A 413 60.31 11.52 57.52
N ILE A 414 60.06 10.44 58.27
CA ILE A 414 58.98 9.49 58.01
C ILE A 414 58.12 9.42 59.26
N ASN A 415 56.85 9.81 59.12
CA ASN A 415 55.81 9.60 60.12
C ASN A 415 54.57 9.00 59.45
N ARG A 416 53.55 8.66 60.24
CA ARG A 416 52.33 8.01 59.74
C ARG A 416 51.61 8.81 58.64
N ASP A 417 51.82 10.12 58.61
CA ASP A 417 51.10 11.05 57.74
C ASP A 417 51.94 11.58 56.55
N SER A 418 53.27 11.44 56.55
CA SER A 418 54.11 11.84 55.40
C SER A 418 55.52 11.26 55.38
N THR A 419 56.11 11.17 54.18
CA THR A 419 57.55 10.97 53.95
C THR A 419 58.12 12.18 53.23
N ARG A 420 59.13 12.86 53.79
CA ARG A 420 59.76 14.07 53.20
C ARG A 420 61.28 13.90 53.09
N ILE A 421 61.85 14.31 51.96
CA ILE A 421 63.31 14.30 51.68
C ILE A 421 63.75 15.71 51.28
N TYR A 422 64.81 16.22 51.89
CA TYR A 422 65.39 17.54 51.58
C TYR A 422 66.73 17.38 50.83
N ILE A 423 66.92 18.10 49.72
CA ILE A 423 68.18 18.12 48.95
C ILE A 423 68.63 19.56 48.67
N THR A 424 69.94 19.82 48.78
CA THR A 424 70.59 21.10 48.45
C THR A 424 71.31 21.03 47.11
N GLU A 425 71.26 22.11 46.33
CA GLU A 425 71.86 22.19 44.99
C GLU A 425 73.40 22.36 45.03
N SER A 426 74.16 21.45 44.39
CA SER A 426 75.58 21.66 44.08
C SER A 426 76.00 20.98 42.77
N ALA A 427 77.00 21.57 42.11
CA ALA A 427 77.21 21.61 40.66
C ALA A 427 77.85 20.39 39.96
N THR A 428 77.72 19.14 40.45
CA THR A 428 78.35 17.97 39.78
C THR A 428 77.41 16.78 39.56
N LYS A 429 77.26 16.39 38.28
CA LYS A 429 76.32 15.39 37.72
C LYS A 429 76.58 13.95 38.21
N GLY A 430 75.55 13.29 38.75
CA GLY A 430 75.48 11.84 39.00
C GLY A 430 74.28 11.20 38.26
N LYS A 431 74.43 9.95 37.79
CA LYS A 431 73.38 9.20 37.07
C LYS A 431 72.22 8.87 38.01
N VAL A 432 70.99 9.22 37.63
CA VAL A 432 69.74 9.05 38.41
C VAL A 432 69.11 7.67 38.21
N GLY A 433 68.62 7.10 39.31
CA GLY A 433 67.70 5.95 39.37
C GLY A 433 66.69 6.19 40.50
N GLY A 434 65.40 6.01 40.23
CA GLY A 434 64.28 6.47 41.06
C GLY A 434 63.77 7.85 40.61
N PHE A 435 62.45 8.02 40.49
CA PHE A 435 61.74 9.16 39.87
C PHE A 435 62.46 10.50 40.04
N ALA A 436 63.19 10.91 39.01
CA ALA A 436 63.96 12.15 39.00
C ALA A 436 63.47 13.03 37.85
N ILE A 437 62.98 14.23 38.18
CA ILE A 437 62.79 15.26 37.17
C ILE A 437 64.13 16.00 37.02
N SER A 438 64.86 15.68 35.94
CA SER A 438 66.14 16.33 35.64
C SER A 438 66.07 17.04 34.29
N GLY A 439 66.12 18.37 34.28
CA GLY A 439 66.46 19.13 33.09
C GLY A 439 67.94 18.92 32.74
N ARG A 440 68.25 18.22 31.65
CA ARG A 440 69.62 18.00 31.18
C ARG A 440 69.95 18.96 30.02
N SER A 441 70.85 19.93 30.24
CA SER A 441 71.59 20.57 29.15
C SER A 441 73.08 20.74 29.52
N PRO A 442 74.05 20.62 28.59
CA PRO A 442 75.49 20.74 28.87
C PRO A 442 76.05 22.17 28.86
N SER A 443 75.29 23.18 28.48
CA SER A 443 75.79 24.57 28.34
C SER A 443 74.88 25.57 29.06
N LYS A 444 75.38 26.16 30.16
CA LYS A 444 74.69 27.24 30.88
C LYS A 444 75.12 28.59 30.31
N ALA A 445 74.19 29.29 29.67
CA ALA A 445 74.13 30.74 29.68
C ALA A 445 72.65 31.16 29.71
N GLY A 446 72.18 31.54 30.91
CA GLY A 446 70.97 32.33 31.15
C GLY A 446 69.61 31.66 31.00
N TYR A 447 69.17 30.85 31.97
CA TYR A 447 67.74 30.64 32.26
C TYR A 447 67.51 30.37 33.75
N THR A 448 66.41 30.94 34.26
CA THR A 448 65.83 30.90 35.61
C THR A 448 65.46 29.48 36.07
N GLU A 449 65.44 29.26 37.38
CA GLU A 449 64.99 28.03 38.06
C GLU A 449 63.69 27.49 37.44
N LYS A 450 63.65 26.21 37.07
CA LYS A 450 62.42 25.52 36.67
C LYS A 450 62.11 24.43 37.68
N ASP A 451 61.23 24.74 38.62
CA ASP A 451 60.68 23.78 39.57
C ASP A 451 59.62 22.92 38.89
N TYR A 452 60.00 21.71 38.49
CA TYR A 452 59.10 20.81 37.79
C TYR A 452 58.08 20.11 38.70
N PHE A 453 58.25 20.23 40.03
CA PHE A 453 57.34 19.68 41.05
C PHE A 453 57.31 20.60 42.28
N ASN A 454 56.75 21.80 42.12
CA ASN A 454 56.49 22.71 43.23
C ASN A 454 55.12 22.41 43.86
N ILE A 455 55.11 21.75 45.02
CA ILE A 455 53.93 21.71 45.91
C ILE A 455 54.17 22.77 46.99
N SER A 456 53.93 24.05 46.69
CA SER A 456 53.95 25.09 47.70
C SER A 456 52.57 25.19 48.36
N ALA A 457 52.54 25.38 49.68
CA ALA A 457 51.33 25.79 50.39
C ALA A 457 51.02 27.28 50.20
N ASN A 458 51.59 27.92 49.17
CA ASN A 458 51.52 29.35 48.96
C ASN A 458 50.12 29.74 48.47
N THR A 459 49.50 30.67 49.18
CA THR A 459 48.14 31.20 48.99
C THR A 459 48.10 32.41 48.06
N THR A 460 49.11 32.58 47.20
CA THR A 460 49.15 33.66 46.23
C THR A 460 49.35 33.06 44.84
N ALA A 461 48.42 33.37 43.93
CA ALA A 461 48.45 32.89 42.56
C ALA A 461 49.76 33.33 41.88
N GLU A 462 50.74 32.43 41.77
CA GLU A 462 51.88 32.64 40.90
C GLU A 462 51.36 32.74 39.46
N LYS A 463 51.59 33.87 38.79
CA LYS A 463 51.40 33.96 37.34
C LYS A 463 52.42 33.02 36.69
N ILE A 464 51.95 31.91 36.16
CA ILE A 464 52.80 30.91 35.51
C ILE A 464 52.58 31.05 34.00
N ASN A 465 53.59 31.63 33.34
CA ASN A 465 53.56 31.87 31.91
C ASN A 465 54.35 30.78 31.18
N ASN A 466 53.65 29.85 30.53
CA ASN A 466 54.19 28.93 29.52
C ASN A 466 55.31 28.01 30.05
N GLU A 467 55.09 27.35 31.19
CA GLU A 467 56.06 26.41 31.76
C GLU A 467 55.47 25.02 31.98
N SER A 468 56.26 23.98 31.65
CA SER A 468 55.90 22.58 31.91
C SER A 468 56.11 22.21 33.39
N ARG A 469 55.04 21.88 34.12
CA ARG A 469 55.10 21.46 35.52
C ARG A 469 53.89 20.58 35.89
N ILE A 470 54.02 19.79 36.96
CA ILE A 470 52.86 19.24 37.68
C ILE A 470 52.60 20.19 38.85
N MET A 471 51.39 20.74 38.91
CA MET A 471 51.00 21.73 39.90
C MET A 471 49.67 21.30 40.54
N TRP A 472 49.68 21.21 41.87
CA TRP A 472 48.46 21.19 42.66
C TRP A 472 48.26 22.61 43.19
N TYR A 473 47.12 23.26 42.88
CA TYR A 473 46.78 24.58 43.42
C TYR A 473 45.80 24.42 44.60
N PRO A 474 46.29 24.50 45.85
CA PRO A 474 45.51 24.08 47.01
C PRO A 474 44.29 24.96 47.29
N GLU A 475 44.38 26.28 47.02
CA GLU A 475 43.28 27.22 47.28
C GLU A 475 42.03 26.91 46.46
N LYS A 476 42.22 26.36 45.26
CA LYS A 476 41.14 25.98 44.36
C LYS A 476 40.97 24.46 44.24
N SER A 477 41.70 23.65 45.01
CA SER A 477 41.72 22.19 44.85
C SER A 477 41.91 21.73 43.39
N ALA A 478 42.75 22.42 42.62
CA ALA A 478 42.90 22.18 41.19
C ALA A 478 44.17 21.39 40.85
N PHE A 479 44.06 20.39 39.98
CA PHE A 479 45.18 19.56 39.53
C PHE A 479 45.57 19.89 38.08
N MET A 480 46.83 20.28 37.88
CA MET A 480 47.34 20.66 36.57
C MET A 480 48.64 19.92 36.24
N GLY A 481 48.82 19.54 34.98
CA GLY A 481 49.97 18.75 34.55
C GLY A 481 50.28 18.96 33.07
N GLY A 482 51.51 19.39 32.77
CA GLY A 482 51.97 19.72 31.41
C GLY A 482 52.39 21.20 31.29
N GLU A 483 52.37 21.78 30.09
CA GLU A 483 52.63 23.24 29.92
C GLU A 483 51.35 24.00 30.26
N VAL A 484 51.26 24.54 31.47
CA VAL A 484 50.05 25.22 31.97
C VAL A 484 50.21 26.73 31.75
N HIS A 485 49.16 27.39 31.26
CA HIS A 485 49.09 28.85 31.18
C HIS A 485 48.13 29.38 32.24
N VAL A 486 48.66 29.95 33.33
CA VAL A 486 47.86 30.64 34.36
C VAL A 486 48.14 32.13 34.23
N GLY A 487 47.44 32.78 33.30
CA GLY A 487 47.60 34.22 33.04
C GLY A 487 47.11 35.10 34.19
N SER A 488 46.10 34.62 34.94
CA SER A 488 45.58 35.19 36.19
C SER A 488 44.96 34.10 37.07
N ALA A 489 44.60 34.45 38.32
CA ALA A 489 43.84 33.56 39.21
C ALA A 489 42.54 33.06 38.56
N ASP A 490 41.94 33.83 37.63
CA ASP A 490 40.68 33.50 36.98
C ASP A 490 40.82 32.50 35.83
N SER A 491 42.04 32.12 35.45
CA SER A 491 42.30 31.14 34.36
C SER A 491 42.03 29.68 34.77
N VAL A 492 41.67 29.42 36.03
CA VAL A 492 41.42 28.09 36.62
C VAL A 492 40.27 28.17 37.62
N GLY A 493 39.30 27.24 37.56
CA GLY A 493 38.16 27.16 38.48
C GLY A 493 38.39 26.30 39.71
N GLU A 494 37.46 26.32 40.67
CA GLU A 494 37.48 25.47 41.86
C GLU A 494 37.28 23.99 41.50
N ASN A 495 37.97 23.06 42.17
CA ASN A 495 37.90 21.61 41.93
C ASN A 495 38.08 21.20 40.45
N SER A 496 38.91 21.93 39.71
CA SER A 496 39.11 21.74 38.28
C SER A 496 40.38 20.93 37.94
N ALA A 497 40.44 20.38 36.73
CA ALA A 497 41.60 19.66 36.23
C ALA A 497 42.02 20.13 34.83
N ALA A 498 43.30 20.43 34.64
CA ALA A 498 43.86 20.81 33.33
C ALA A 498 45.13 20.00 33.00
N LEU A 499 45.06 19.05 32.05
CA LEU A 499 46.19 18.16 31.71
C LEU A 499 46.56 18.22 30.23
N GLY A 500 47.81 18.58 29.93
CA GLY A 500 48.37 18.66 28.58
C GLY A 500 49.04 19.99 28.28
N TYR A 501 48.87 20.51 27.07
CA TYR A 501 49.56 21.70 26.59
C TYR A 501 48.62 22.90 26.48
N ARG A 502 48.82 23.95 27.27
CA ARG A 502 48.11 25.24 27.25
C ARG A 502 46.58 25.13 27.37
N ASN A 503 46.12 24.18 28.18
CA ASN A 503 44.69 24.02 28.46
C ASN A 503 44.20 25.07 29.48
N ILE A 504 42.91 25.41 29.39
CA ILE A 504 42.23 26.37 30.26
C ILE A 504 41.03 25.66 30.89
N ALA A 505 40.99 25.55 32.21
CA ALA A 505 39.88 24.94 32.95
C ALA A 505 39.29 25.98 33.92
N MET A 506 38.65 27.02 33.38
CA MET A 506 38.18 28.20 34.13
C MET A 506 36.93 27.95 34.96
N GLY A 507 36.06 27.05 34.50
CA GLY A 507 34.83 26.75 35.22
C GLY A 507 35.06 26.02 36.53
N ASN A 508 34.22 26.25 37.54
CA ASN A 508 34.24 25.42 38.73
C ASN A 508 33.82 23.98 38.38
N TRP A 509 34.47 22.98 38.97
CA TRP A 509 34.35 21.56 38.66
C TRP A 509 34.55 21.24 37.17
N SER A 510 35.40 21.99 36.46
CA SER A 510 35.67 21.77 35.03
C SER A 510 36.87 20.86 34.75
N GLN A 511 36.90 20.26 33.56
CA GLN A 511 38.00 19.39 33.11
C GLN A 511 38.46 19.77 31.70
N ALA A 512 39.76 20.04 31.52
CA ALA A 512 40.37 20.36 30.24
C ALA A 512 41.57 19.44 29.94
N PHE A 513 41.47 18.59 28.92
CA PHE A 513 42.50 17.61 28.57
C PHE A 513 42.93 17.72 27.10
N GLY A 514 44.24 17.69 26.82
CA GLY A 514 44.76 17.70 25.46
C GLY A 514 45.65 18.91 25.12
N PHE A 515 45.39 19.57 24.00
CA PHE A 515 46.21 20.67 23.48
C PHE A 515 45.34 21.90 23.24
N GLN A 516 45.57 22.99 23.98
CA GLN A 516 44.79 24.22 23.90
C GLN A 516 43.27 24.03 24.12
N SER A 517 42.86 22.99 24.86
CA SER A 517 41.45 22.76 25.22
C SER A 517 40.96 23.75 26.26
N LYS A 518 39.71 24.22 26.16
CA LYS A 518 39.10 25.23 27.04
C LYS A 518 37.79 24.74 27.63
N ALA A 519 37.78 24.48 28.93
CA ALA A 519 36.58 24.23 29.72
C ALA A 519 36.25 25.52 30.50
N LEU A 520 35.43 26.39 29.89
CA LEU A 520 35.21 27.77 30.32
C LEU A 520 34.10 27.91 31.37
N GLY A 521 33.02 27.14 31.25
CA GLY A 521 31.87 27.21 32.15
C GLY A 521 31.89 26.20 33.30
N THR A 522 31.06 26.42 34.32
CA THR A 522 30.91 25.50 35.46
C THR A 522 30.46 24.11 35.00
N TYR A 523 31.02 23.04 35.58
CA TYR A 523 30.80 21.62 35.19
C TYR A 523 31.13 21.28 33.73
N SER A 524 31.92 22.10 33.04
CA SER A 524 32.31 21.86 31.65
C SER A 524 33.43 20.84 31.49
N THR A 525 33.40 20.07 30.41
CA THR A 525 34.48 19.12 30.05
C THR A 525 34.91 19.36 28.59
N ALA A 526 36.19 19.68 28.38
CA ALA A 526 36.80 19.84 27.06
C ALA A 526 37.97 18.88 26.88
N ILE A 527 37.92 18.00 25.88
CA ILE A 527 38.93 16.98 25.60
C ILE A 527 39.33 17.02 24.13
N GLY A 528 40.58 17.35 23.82
CA GLY A 528 41.08 17.35 22.45
C GLY A 528 42.02 18.51 22.15
N ASN A 529 42.35 18.67 20.87
CA ASN A 529 43.10 19.82 20.40
C ASN A 529 42.11 20.95 20.08
N GLU A 530 42.23 22.10 20.74
CA GLU A 530 41.36 23.28 20.60
C GLU A 530 39.86 23.00 20.86
N ALA A 531 39.54 21.99 21.67
CA ALA A 531 38.16 21.74 22.12
C ALA A 531 37.68 22.85 23.07
N GLU A 532 36.42 23.29 22.98
CA GLU A 532 35.86 24.38 23.80
C GLU A 532 34.48 24.01 24.37
N ALA A 533 34.31 24.13 25.68
CA ALA A 533 33.09 23.76 26.41
C ALA A 533 32.66 24.88 27.39
N GLU A 534 31.39 25.30 27.32
CA GLU A 534 30.74 26.24 28.23
C GLU A 534 29.97 25.54 29.37
N GLU A 535 29.09 26.24 30.10
CA GLU A 535 28.42 25.72 31.31
C GLU A 535 27.65 24.40 31.06
N ASN A 536 27.87 23.40 31.94
CA ASN A 536 27.27 22.06 31.87
C ASN A 536 27.46 21.32 30.54
N SER A 537 28.49 21.67 29.76
CA SER A 537 28.69 21.17 28.40
C SER A 537 29.87 20.20 28.26
N LEU A 538 29.85 19.40 27.20
CA LEU A 538 30.90 18.42 26.87
C LEU A 538 31.39 18.62 25.43
N ALA A 539 32.67 18.95 25.25
CA ALA A 539 33.33 19.03 23.96
C ALA A 539 34.45 17.98 23.87
N VAL A 540 34.37 17.05 22.92
CA VAL A 540 35.39 16.00 22.72
C VAL A 540 35.77 15.92 21.24
N GLY A 541 37.02 16.23 20.89
CA GLY A 541 37.54 16.14 19.52
C GLY A 541 38.44 17.29 19.11
N TYR A 542 39.10 17.17 17.95
CA TYR A 542 39.85 18.28 17.35
C TYR A 542 38.87 19.41 16.98
N GLN A 543 39.04 20.61 17.56
CA GLN A 543 38.21 21.79 17.34
C GLN A 543 36.69 21.59 17.60
N ALA A 544 36.32 20.65 18.46
CA ALA A 544 34.93 20.47 18.90
C ALA A 544 34.49 21.65 19.79
N LYS A 545 33.30 22.20 19.58
CA LYS A 545 32.79 23.35 20.35
C LYS A 545 31.38 23.10 20.88
N ALA A 546 31.27 22.99 22.20
CA ALA A 546 30.01 22.93 22.94
C ALA A 546 29.81 24.26 23.68
N THR A 547 29.41 25.32 22.95
CA THR A 547 29.32 26.69 23.50
C THR A 547 27.92 27.08 23.98
N GLY A 548 26.91 26.25 23.72
CA GLY A 548 25.60 26.42 24.35
C GLY A 548 25.59 25.89 25.78
N ILE A 549 24.73 26.43 26.64
CA ILE A 549 24.55 25.91 27.99
C ILE A 549 23.97 24.49 27.91
N SER A 550 24.56 23.54 28.64
CA SER A 550 24.16 22.12 28.60
C SER A 550 24.25 21.48 27.20
N SER A 551 25.20 21.92 26.36
CA SER A 551 25.40 21.40 25.00
C SER A 551 26.45 20.28 24.94
N TYR A 552 26.42 19.47 23.87
CA TYR A 552 27.31 18.31 23.72
C TYR A 552 27.85 18.24 22.29
N ALA A 553 29.16 18.43 22.11
CA ALA A 553 29.85 18.36 20.83
C ALA A 553 30.89 17.24 20.83
N LEU A 554 30.65 16.17 20.07
CA LEU A 554 31.55 15.01 20.00
C LEU A 554 32.00 14.74 18.56
N GLY A 555 33.30 14.80 18.33
CA GLY A 555 33.96 14.52 17.05
C GLY A 555 34.64 15.75 16.43
N SER A 556 35.46 15.51 15.41
CA SER A 556 36.34 16.54 14.84
C SER A 556 35.54 17.67 14.19
N GLY A 557 35.64 18.87 14.80
CA GLY A 557 34.98 20.08 14.33
C GLY A 557 33.50 20.17 14.66
N ALA A 558 32.92 19.26 15.44
CA ALA A 558 31.51 19.29 15.81
C ALA A 558 31.15 20.59 16.56
N LEU A 559 30.01 21.20 16.22
CA LEU A 559 29.57 22.50 16.76
C LEU A 559 28.18 22.38 17.39
N ALA A 560 28.10 22.36 18.72
CA ALA A 560 26.87 22.44 19.49
C ALA A 560 26.79 23.83 20.16
N THR A 561 26.31 24.84 19.43
CA THR A 561 26.44 26.25 19.84
C THR A 561 25.22 26.84 20.52
N ALA A 562 24.07 26.16 20.44
CA ALA A 562 22.84 26.57 21.10
C ALA A 562 22.59 25.78 22.39
N ASP A 563 21.75 26.33 23.27
CA ASP A 563 21.47 25.69 24.56
C ASP A 563 20.81 24.32 24.37
N LYS A 564 21.27 23.35 25.16
CA LYS A 564 20.79 21.96 25.16
C LYS A 564 20.86 21.29 23.78
N SER A 565 21.82 21.69 22.95
CA SER A 565 22.06 21.13 21.61
C SER A 565 23.06 19.98 21.64
N PHE A 566 22.93 19.05 20.68
CA PHE A 566 23.76 17.85 20.55
C PHE A 566 24.32 17.76 19.13
N ALA A 567 25.64 17.87 18.96
CA ALA A 567 26.32 17.73 17.67
C ALA A 567 27.35 16.59 17.75
N PHE A 568 27.00 15.39 17.28
CA PHE A 568 27.94 14.25 17.26
C PHE A 568 28.28 13.86 15.83
N GLY A 569 29.53 14.05 15.45
CA GLY A 569 29.98 13.75 14.10
C GLY A 569 31.26 14.49 13.76
N SER A 570 31.57 14.51 12.47
CA SER A 570 32.76 15.21 11.97
C SER A 570 32.44 15.89 10.65
N VAL A 571 33.48 16.37 10.00
CA VAL A 571 33.37 17.04 8.71
C VAL A 571 32.66 16.15 7.68
N GLY A 572 31.63 16.69 7.04
CA GLY A 572 30.94 16.11 5.90
C GLY A 572 31.85 16.02 4.69
N ILE A 573 31.62 14.97 3.89
CA ILE A 573 32.36 14.71 2.65
C ILE A 573 31.32 14.51 1.53
N ASP A 574 31.54 15.10 0.35
CA ASP A 574 30.72 14.86 -0.83
C ASP A 574 31.14 13.59 -1.59
N SER A 575 30.42 13.25 -2.67
CA SER A 575 30.72 12.10 -3.52
C SER A 575 32.07 12.18 -4.24
N LEU A 576 32.73 13.35 -4.24
CA LEU A 576 34.04 13.60 -4.83
C LEU A 576 35.16 13.65 -3.78
N GLY A 577 34.84 13.44 -2.50
CA GLY A 577 35.81 13.53 -1.41
C GLY A 577 36.05 14.95 -0.88
N ASN A 578 35.31 15.97 -1.35
CA ASN A 578 35.47 17.34 -0.86
C ASN A 578 34.74 17.54 0.46
N VAL A 579 35.32 18.37 1.31
CA VAL A 579 34.73 18.82 2.57
C VAL A 579 33.51 19.71 2.30
N THR A 580 32.36 19.38 2.91
CA THR A 580 31.07 20.09 2.73
C THR A 580 30.65 20.93 3.94
N GLY A 581 31.25 20.71 5.11
CA GLY A 581 30.96 21.44 6.35
C GLY A 581 30.96 20.52 7.58
N ASN A 582 30.98 21.10 8.79
CA ASN A 582 31.02 20.31 10.02
C ASN A 582 29.61 19.97 10.53
N THR A 583 29.51 18.92 11.35
CA THR A 583 28.29 18.62 12.12
C THR A 583 27.93 19.80 13.03
N GLN A 584 26.71 20.30 12.93
CA GLN A 584 26.27 21.56 13.54
C GLN A 584 24.88 21.43 14.17
N ALA A 585 24.79 21.60 15.48
CA ALA A 585 23.53 21.80 16.20
C ALA A 585 23.48 23.24 16.71
N THR A 586 22.82 24.12 15.95
CA THR A 586 22.78 25.57 16.21
C THR A 586 21.39 26.08 16.62
N GLY A 587 20.37 25.21 16.62
CA GLY A 587 19.08 25.48 17.22
C GLY A 587 19.02 25.04 18.69
N GLU A 588 18.23 25.73 19.52
CA GLU A 588 17.96 25.31 20.90
C GLU A 588 17.27 23.93 20.89
N TYR A 589 17.71 23.00 21.74
CA TYR A 589 17.25 21.60 21.73
C TYR A 589 17.50 20.82 20.41
N ALA A 590 18.38 21.30 19.54
CA ALA A 590 18.64 20.64 18.26
C ALA A 590 19.58 19.44 18.38
N TYR A 591 19.41 18.46 17.50
CA TYR A 591 20.20 17.24 17.44
C TYR A 591 20.77 17.06 16.04
N ALA A 592 22.09 17.10 15.89
CA ALA A 592 22.81 16.83 14.66
C ALA A 592 23.76 15.64 14.86
N PHE A 593 23.48 14.53 14.18
CA PHE A 593 24.26 13.29 14.23
C PHE A 593 24.80 12.94 12.84
N GLY A 594 26.06 12.52 12.72
CA GLY A 594 26.66 12.10 11.45
C GLY A 594 27.49 13.19 10.75
N LEU A 595 27.99 12.87 9.54
CA LEU A 595 29.02 13.66 8.85
C LEU A 595 28.43 14.91 8.19
N GLY A 596 28.79 16.10 8.68
CA GLY A 596 28.33 17.38 8.11
C GLY A 596 26.82 17.61 8.22
N SER A 597 26.13 16.91 9.12
CA SER A 597 24.70 17.15 9.37
C SER A 597 24.47 18.46 10.12
N VAL A 598 23.39 19.16 9.79
CA VAL A 598 23.08 20.49 10.31
C VAL A 598 21.66 20.52 10.86
N ALA A 599 21.50 20.78 12.14
CA ALA A 599 20.22 21.02 12.80
C ALA A 599 20.20 22.46 13.36
N SER A 600 19.57 23.38 12.63
CA SER A 600 19.57 24.82 12.97
C SER A 600 18.22 25.35 13.47
N GLY A 601 17.13 24.62 13.23
CA GLY A 601 15.82 24.95 13.79
C GLY A 601 15.74 24.58 15.28
N ARG A 602 14.91 25.28 16.06
CA ARG A 602 14.61 24.90 17.45
C ARG A 602 14.00 23.48 17.46
N GLY A 603 14.55 22.59 18.27
CA GLY A 603 14.13 21.18 18.34
C GLY A 603 14.30 20.40 17.04
N ALA A 604 15.10 20.88 16.09
CA ALA A 604 15.35 20.19 14.83
C ALA A 604 16.20 18.93 15.04
N PHE A 605 15.96 17.91 14.22
CA PHE A 605 16.62 16.60 14.32
C PHE A 605 17.20 16.20 12.97
N ALA A 606 18.53 16.20 12.84
CA ALA A 606 19.26 15.80 11.64
C ALA A 606 20.17 14.59 11.93
N ILE A 607 20.04 13.49 11.19
CA ILE A 607 20.90 12.30 11.33
C ILE A 607 21.29 11.70 9.98
N GLY A 608 22.59 11.69 9.70
CA GLY A 608 23.15 11.14 8.48
C GLY A 608 24.26 12.01 7.90
N ALA A 609 24.46 11.92 6.58
CA ALA A 609 25.55 12.61 5.89
C ALA A 609 25.03 13.81 5.09
N ASN A 610 25.47 15.01 5.46
CA ASN A 610 25.06 16.28 4.84
C ASN A 610 23.55 16.57 4.90
N ASP A 611 22.85 16.03 5.90
CA ASP A 611 21.44 16.35 6.13
C ASP A 611 21.28 17.74 6.75
N THR A 612 20.21 18.45 6.41
CA THR A 612 19.91 19.79 6.94
C THR A 612 18.47 19.85 7.44
N ALA A 613 18.29 20.01 8.76
CA ALA A 613 17.02 20.29 9.41
C ALA A 613 17.02 21.75 9.89
N SER A 614 16.46 22.66 9.08
CA SER A 614 16.45 24.11 9.35
C SER A 614 15.12 24.63 9.88
N GLY A 615 14.02 23.91 9.63
CA GLY A 615 12.71 24.22 10.20
C GLY A 615 12.64 23.91 11.70
N GLU A 616 11.85 24.68 12.44
CA GLU A 616 11.57 24.37 13.84
C GLU A 616 10.78 23.06 13.96
N PHE A 617 11.20 22.19 14.89
CA PHE A 617 10.74 20.80 15.06
C PHE A 617 10.80 19.96 13.77
N SER A 618 11.68 20.31 12.84
CA SER A 618 11.87 19.56 11.59
C SER A 618 12.75 18.33 11.79
N THR A 619 12.56 17.32 10.96
CA THR A 619 13.34 16.08 10.96
C THR A 619 13.98 15.85 9.58
N ALA A 620 15.28 15.58 9.51
CA ALA A 620 16.06 15.26 8.31
C ALA A 620 16.91 14.00 8.55
N ILE A 621 16.70 12.92 7.79
CA ILE A 621 17.35 11.62 8.04
C ILE A 621 17.87 11.00 6.73
N GLY A 622 19.18 10.82 6.58
CA GLY A 622 19.77 9.97 5.54
C GLY A 622 21.01 10.56 4.85
N TYR A 623 20.88 10.92 3.57
CA TYR A 623 21.97 11.52 2.79
C TYR A 623 21.48 12.72 1.99
N LYS A 624 22.02 13.90 2.28
CA LYS A 624 21.65 15.17 1.63
C LYS A 624 20.15 15.47 1.69
N THR A 625 19.48 15.06 2.77
CA THR A 625 18.07 15.43 2.98
C THR A 625 17.96 16.86 3.50
N LYS A 626 16.85 17.53 3.18
CA LYS A 626 16.59 18.91 3.56
C LYS A 626 15.17 19.07 4.11
N SER A 627 15.06 19.53 5.34
CA SER A 627 13.80 19.74 6.06
C SER A 627 13.76 21.19 6.56
N ASP A 628 13.15 22.08 5.76
CA ASP A 628 13.16 23.54 6.00
C ASP A 628 11.89 24.07 6.66
N GLY A 629 10.79 23.31 6.59
CA GLY A 629 9.50 23.73 7.11
C GLY A 629 9.30 23.48 8.60
N TYR A 630 8.46 24.28 9.26
CA TYR A 630 7.95 24.01 10.60
C TYR A 630 7.24 22.64 10.67
N PHE A 631 7.65 21.77 11.60
CA PHE A 631 7.18 20.37 11.69
C PHE A 631 7.30 19.57 10.37
N SER A 632 8.28 19.90 9.53
CA SER A 632 8.53 19.14 8.30
C SER A 632 9.36 17.89 8.55
N THR A 633 9.22 16.88 7.69
CA THR A 633 9.98 15.62 7.76
C THR A 633 10.56 15.29 6.38
N ALA A 634 11.87 15.16 6.28
CA ALA A 634 12.58 14.67 5.11
C ALA A 634 13.38 13.41 5.47
N MET A 635 13.23 12.33 4.71
CA MET A 635 13.93 11.06 4.99
C MET A 635 14.36 10.37 3.69
N GLY A 636 15.55 9.78 3.66
CA GLY A 636 16.09 9.05 2.52
C GLY A 636 17.29 9.75 1.88
N GLY A 637 17.33 9.81 0.54
CA GLY A 637 18.44 10.40 -0.19
C GLY A 637 17.98 11.60 -1.01
N TYR A 638 18.53 12.79 -0.81
CA TYR A 638 18.13 14.01 -1.54
C TYR A 638 16.64 14.37 -1.39
N ALA A 639 15.96 13.93 -0.33
CA ALA A 639 14.57 14.30 -0.07
C ALA A 639 14.48 15.74 0.47
N GLU A 640 13.49 16.51 0.02
CA GLU A 640 13.29 17.92 0.37
C GLU A 640 11.87 18.21 0.86
N ALA A 641 11.72 18.61 2.12
CA ALA A 641 10.47 19.07 2.73
C ALA A 641 10.57 20.57 3.03
N GLN A 642 9.96 21.43 2.20
CA GLN A 642 10.31 22.85 2.14
C GLN A 642 9.41 23.78 2.97
N ASN A 643 8.20 23.34 3.35
CA ASN A 643 7.17 24.20 3.93
C ASN A 643 6.49 23.56 5.15
N PHE A 644 5.56 24.27 5.81
CA PHE A 644 4.98 23.82 7.07
C PHE A 644 4.24 22.48 6.91
N TYR A 645 4.44 21.56 7.86
CA TYR A 645 3.80 20.24 7.91
C TYR A 645 4.05 19.35 6.68
N THR A 646 5.14 19.58 5.94
CA THR A 646 5.48 18.80 4.75
C THR A 646 6.19 17.49 5.08
N VAL A 647 5.96 16.46 4.28
CA VAL A 647 6.61 15.15 4.42
C VAL A 647 7.21 14.71 3.09
N ALA A 648 8.52 14.49 3.03
CA ALA A 648 9.23 13.96 1.87
C ALA A 648 10.03 12.70 2.26
N ILE A 649 9.64 11.51 1.82
CA ILE A 649 10.29 10.25 2.23
C ILE A 649 10.66 9.42 1.00
N GLY A 650 11.95 9.14 0.81
CA GLY A 650 12.50 8.33 -0.27
C GLY A 650 13.66 9.02 -1.00
N TYR A 651 13.81 8.77 -2.29
CA TYR A 651 14.94 9.32 -3.07
C TYR A 651 14.48 10.48 -3.96
N ARG A 652 15.08 11.67 -3.79
CA ARG A 652 14.79 12.89 -4.59
C ARG A 652 13.32 13.33 -4.59
N ASN A 653 12.58 13.03 -3.53
CA ASN A 653 11.22 13.53 -3.38
C ASN A 653 11.22 14.97 -2.89
N LYS A 654 10.25 15.75 -3.37
CA LYS A 654 10.09 17.16 -3.02
C LYS A 654 8.66 17.43 -2.56
N ALA A 655 8.48 17.85 -1.31
CA ALA A 655 7.21 18.32 -0.76
C ALA A 655 7.30 19.84 -0.54
N VAL A 656 6.56 20.61 -1.36
CA VAL A 656 6.68 22.07 -1.45
C VAL A 656 5.45 22.79 -0.90
N GLY A 657 4.24 22.30 -1.19
CA GLY A 657 3.00 22.89 -0.69
C GLY A 657 2.85 22.68 0.83
N ILE A 658 2.25 23.62 1.56
CA ILE A 658 1.98 23.42 3.01
C ILE A 658 1.14 22.15 3.20
N GLY A 659 1.50 21.30 4.18
CA GLY A 659 0.82 20.04 4.44
C GLY A 659 0.88 19.02 3.29
N SER A 660 1.78 19.21 2.31
CA SER A 660 1.96 18.27 1.20
C SER A 660 2.82 17.06 1.59
N VAL A 661 2.59 15.95 0.91
CA VAL A 661 3.27 14.67 1.18
C VAL A 661 3.81 14.12 -0.14
N SER A 662 5.10 13.77 -0.16
CA SER A 662 5.81 13.18 -1.31
C SER A 662 6.57 11.91 -0.89
N LEU A 663 6.19 10.74 -1.41
CA LEU A 663 6.70 9.42 -0.98
C LEU A 663 7.19 8.57 -2.16
N GLY A 664 8.36 7.92 -2.09
CA GLY A 664 8.88 7.06 -3.18
C GLY A 664 10.13 7.60 -3.89
N PHE A 665 10.11 7.75 -5.22
CA PHE A 665 11.29 8.15 -6.00
C PHE A 665 10.96 9.28 -6.99
N GLN A 666 11.66 10.42 -6.85
CA GLN A 666 11.54 11.58 -7.74
C GLN A 666 10.13 12.19 -7.86
N ASN A 667 9.34 12.16 -6.80
CA ASN A 667 7.99 12.75 -6.82
C ASN A 667 7.98 14.20 -6.34
N THR A 668 7.07 15.03 -6.88
CA THR A 668 6.89 16.43 -6.50
C THR A 668 5.46 16.68 -6.02
N ALA A 669 5.29 17.12 -4.77
CA ALA A 669 4.01 17.57 -4.23
C ALA A 669 4.03 19.10 -4.06
N GLU A 670 3.58 19.83 -5.09
CA GLU A 670 3.61 21.31 -5.11
C GLU A 670 2.34 21.95 -4.57
N GLY A 671 1.20 21.29 -4.77
CA GLY A 671 -0.09 21.80 -4.31
C GLY A 671 -0.19 21.87 -2.79
N LEU A 672 -0.87 22.90 -2.27
CA LEU A 672 -1.23 22.98 -0.85
C LEU A 672 -2.14 21.77 -0.47
N TYR A 673 -1.75 21.02 0.55
CA TYR A 673 -2.35 19.72 0.95
C TYR A 673 -2.38 18.65 -0.16
N SER A 674 -1.42 18.68 -1.09
CA SER A 674 -1.30 17.67 -2.14
C SER A 674 -0.60 16.39 -1.67
N PHE A 675 -0.83 15.29 -2.37
CA PHE A 675 -0.21 14.01 -2.11
C PHE A 675 0.39 13.44 -3.41
N ALA A 676 1.70 13.24 -3.45
CA ALA A 676 2.41 12.58 -4.55
C ALA A 676 3.08 11.29 -4.05
N SER A 677 2.86 10.16 -4.70
CA SER A 677 3.50 8.89 -4.33
C SER A 677 3.80 8.00 -5.53
N GLY A 678 4.90 7.25 -5.46
CA GLY A 678 5.33 6.31 -6.51
C GLY A 678 6.65 6.71 -7.19
N PHE A 679 6.68 6.78 -8.51
CA PHE A 679 7.88 7.05 -9.31
C PHE A 679 7.64 8.19 -10.31
N ARG A 680 8.37 9.30 -10.17
CA ARG A 680 8.27 10.50 -11.04
C ARG A 680 6.85 11.05 -11.18
N THR A 681 6.12 11.19 -10.08
CA THR A 681 4.76 11.75 -10.09
C THR A 681 4.70 13.19 -9.57
N ASP A 682 3.82 14.00 -10.14
CA ASP A 682 3.67 15.43 -9.79
C ASP A 682 2.22 15.75 -9.37
N ALA A 683 2.04 16.14 -8.10
CA ALA A 683 0.78 16.62 -7.55
C ALA A 683 0.82 18.16 -7.39
N ILE A 684 0.35 18.87 -8.41
CA ILE A 684 0.54 20.33 -8.57
C ILE A 684 -0.67 21.12 -8.05
N GLY A 685 -1.89 20.62 -8.27
CA GLY A 685 -3.11 21.31 -7.90
C GLY A 685 -3.37 21.36 -6.39
N PHE A 686 -4.12 22.35 -5.90
CA PHE A 686 -4.57 22.41 -4.50
C PHE A 686 -5.36 21.15 -4.13
N LYS A 687 -4.99 20.46 -3.05
CA LYS A 687 -5.59 19.18 -2.63
C LYS A 687 -5.62 18.12 -3.74
N SER A 688 -4.62 18.13 -4.63
CA SER A 688 -4.49 17.12 -5.69
C SER A 688 -3.81 15.84 -5.18
N ILE A 689 -4.07 14.73 -5.86
CA ILE A 689 -3.48 13.41 -5.57
C ILE A 689 -2.85 12.86 -6.86
N ALA A 690 -1.55 12.58 -6.83
CA ALA A 690 -0.84 11.86 -7.89
C ALA A 690 -0.26 10.55 -7.32
N PHE A 691 -0.64 9.39 -7.86
CA PHE A 691 -0.17 8.09 -7.37
C PHE A 691 0.19 7.15 -8.53
N GLY A 692 1.36 6.52 -8.48
CA GLY A 692 1.80 5.52 -9.46
C GLY A 692 3.09 5.90 -10.18
N SER A 693 3.15 5.79 -11.50
CA SER A 693 4.34 6.09 -12.31
C SER A 693 4.06 7.20 -13.30
N ASP A 694 4.90 8.23 -13.36
CA ASP A 694 4.81 9.32 -14.35
C ASP A 694 3.42 10.02 -14.39
N CYS A 695 2.71 10.05 -13.25
CA CYS A 695 1.39 10.68 -13.10
C CYS A 695 1.50 12.20 -12.91
N GLN A 696 0.50 12.94 -13.40
CA GLN A 696 0.45 14.40 -13.27
C GLN A 696 -0.96 14.86 -12.85
N SER A 697 -1.07 15.52 -11.69
CA SER A 697 -2.34 16.02 -11.17
C SER A 697 -2.31 17.55 -11.02
N GLU A 698 -2.72 18.27 -12.07
CA GLU A 698 -2.61 19.73 -12.14
C GLU A 698 -3.84 20.49 -11.64
N GLY A 699 -5.03 19.90 -11.79
CA GLY A 699 -6.29 20.52 -11.39
C GLY A 699 -6.46 20.62 -9.87
N SER A 700 -7.21 21.60 -9.37
CA SER A 700 -7.56 21.64 -7.94
C SER A 700 -8.54 20.52 -7.59
N TYR A 701 -8.34 19.84 -6.46
CA TYR A 701 -9.12 18.65 -6.07
C TYR A 701 -9.09 17.51 -7.11
N SER A 702 -8.06 17.48 -7.95
CA SER A 702 -7.91 16.45 -8.97
C SER A 702 -7.23 15.19 -8.43
N ILE A 703 -7.48 14.07 -9.09
CA ILE A 703 -6.88 12.77 -8.74
C ILE A 703 -6.35 12.12 -10.02
N ALA A 704 -5.05 11.82 -10.06
CA ALA A 704 -4.38 11.06 -11.11
C ALA A 704 -3.72 9.80 -10.51
N ILE A 705 -4.20 8.62 -10.87
CA ILE A 705 -3.74 7.34 -10.32
C ILE A 705 -3.46 6.35 -11.46
N GLY A 706 -2.23 5.83 -11.58
CA GLY A 706 -1.89 4.84 -12.62
C GLY A 706 -0.47 4.98 -13.18
N ASP A 707 -0.28 4.59 -14.43
CA ASP A 707 0.93 4.85 -15.22
C ASP A 707 0.62 5.93 -16.26
N GLN A 708 1.27 7.08 -16.20
CA GLN A 708 1.02 8.22 -17.10
C GLN A 708 -0.43 8.76 -17.04
N ALA A 709 -1.12 8.61 -15.89
CA ALA A 709 -2.42 9.21 -15.67
C ALA A 709 -2.27 10.73 -15.50
N SER A 710 -3.15 11.52 -16.14
CA SER A 710 -3.04 12.98 -16.14
C SER A 710 -4.37 13.68 -15.94
N THR A 711 -4.37 14.72 -15.10
CA THR A 711 -5.43 15.72 -15.04
C THR A 711 -4.85 17.10 -15.35
N GLY A 712 -5.44 17.80 -16.33
CA GLY A 712 -4.92 19.10 -16.78
C GLY A 712 -5.21 20.26 -15.82
N LEU A 713 -4.52 21.40 -16.00
CA LEU A 713 -4.71 22.63 -15.20
C LEU A 713 -6.17 23.09 -15.06
N SER A 714 -6.99 22.88 -16.10
CA SER A 714 -8.42 23.23 -16.08
C SER A 714 -9.31 22.13 -15.45
N GLY A 715 -8.73 20.98 -15.13
CA GLY A 715 -9.36 19.79 -14.58
C GLY A 715 -9.65 19.86 -13.09
N SER A 716 -10.28 20.94 -12.60
CA SER A 716 -10.73 20.96 -11.20
C SER A 716 -11.76 19.85 -10.96
N TRP A 717 -11.64 19.11 -9.86
CA TRP A 717 -12.45 17.92 -9.55
C TRP A 717 -12.36 16.79 -10.59
N ALA A 718 -11.33 16.76 -11.42
CA ALA A 718 -11.15 15.72 -12.42
C ALA A 718 -10.57 14.42 -11.82
N LEU A 719 -10.93 13.27 -12.40
CA LEU A 719 -10.42 11.96 -12.00
C LEU A 719 -9.85 11.23 -13.23
N ALA A 720 -8.54 10.98 -13.22
CA ALA A 720 -7.87 10.08 -14.17
C ALA A 720 -7.37 8.83 -13.44
N LEU A 721 -7.93 7.66 -13.74
CA LEU A 721 -7.60 6.39 -13.10
C LEU A 721 -7.23 5.32 -14.14
N GLY A 722 -6.01 4.80 -14.06
CA GLY A 722 -5.48 3.78 -14.95
C GLY A 722 -4.43 4.30 -15.93
N ARG A 723 -3.92 3.42 -16.79
CA ARG A 723 -2.75 3.72 -17.61
C ARG A 723 -3.08 4.66 -18.77
N ASN A 724 -2.35 5.76 -18.89
CA ASN A 724 -2.54 6.80 -19.91
C ASN A 724 -3.95 7.44 -19.93
N CYS A 725 -4.68 7.39 -18.81
CA CYS A 725 -5.97 8.07 -18.71
C CYS A 725 -5.77 9.59 -18.62
N GLN A 726 -6.62 10.36 -19.30
CA GLN A 726 -6.55 11.83 -19.35
C GLN A 726 -7.89 12.46 -19.01
N SER A 727 -7.92 13.30 -17.99
CA SER A 727 -9.14 14.00 -17.54
C SER A 727 -8.84 15.49 -17.40
N ASN A 728 -8.98 16.24 -18.51
CA ASN A 728 -8.40 17.59 -18.63
C ASN A 728 -9.36 18.74 -18.33
N SER A 729 -10.63 18.45 -18.04
CA SER A 729 -11.68 19.46 -17.87
C SER A 729 -12.42 19.34 -16.56
N VAL A 730 -13.16 20.39 -16.19
CA VAL A 730 -13.84 20.50 -14.89
C VAL A 730 -14.79 19.33 -14.68
N GLY A 731 -14.63 18.61 -13.57
CA GLY A 731 -15.48 17.48 -13.18
C GLY A 731 -15.48 16.31 -14.17
N SER A 732 -14.48 16.24 -15.06
CA SER A 732 -14.33 15.12 -15.99
C SER A 732 -13.86 13.86 -15.28
N VAL A 733 -14.19 12.69 -15.83
CA VAL A 733 -13.79 11.38 -15.30
C VAL A 733 -13.28 10.50 -16.43
N ALA A 734 -12.03 10.07 -16.38
CA ALA A 734 -11.42 9.10 -17.28
C ALA A 734 -10.91 7.88 -16.51
N ILE A 735 -11.45 6.70 -16.78
CA ILE A 735 -11.06 5.45 -16.11
C ILE A 735 -10.74 4.35 -17.13
N GLY A 736 -9.69 3.56 -16.88
CA GLY A 736 -9.32 2.38 -17.67
C GLY A 736 -7.95 2.47 -18.33
N TYR A 737 -7.87 2.30 -19.65
CA TYR A 737 -6.62 2.35 -20.42
C TYR A 737 -6.76 3.32 -21.58
N GLN A 738 -5.93 4.37 -21.63
CA GLN A 738 -5.96 5.40 -22.67
C GLN A 738 -7.34 6.08 -22.84
N SER A 739 -8.17 6.10 -21.80
CA SER A 739 -9.45 6.82 -21.81
C SER A 739 -9.22 8.33 -21.68
N VAL A 740 -9.95 9.12 -22.46
CA VAL A 740 -9.82 10.58 -22.52
C VAL A 740 -11.16 11.25 -22.27
N ALA A 741 -11.24 12.08 -21.24
CA ALA A 741 -12.40 12.90 -20.90
C ALA A 741 -12.02 14.39 -20.90
N ASP A 742 -12.09 15.03 -22.06
CA ASP A 742 -11.74 16.44 -22.25
C ASP A 742 -12.95 17.39 -22.16
N GLY A 743 -14.17 16.86 -22.24
CA GLY A 743 -15.40 17.64 -22.06
C GLY A 743 -15.63 17.97 -20.58
N ALA A 744 -16.19 19.15 -20.29
CA ALA A 744 -16.60 19.48 -18.92
C ALA A 744 -17.70 18.52 -18.44
N TYR A 745 -17.56 17.95 -17.25
CA TYR A 745 -18.44 16.91 -16.69
C TYR A 745 -18.60 15.68 -17.60
N ALA A 746 -17.59 15.40 -18.43
CA ALA A 746 -17.55 14.22 -19.30
C ALA A 746 -17.13 12.96 -18.54
N VAL A 747 -17.57 11.81 -19.03
CA VAL A 747 -17.21 10.50 -18.48
C VAL A 747 -16.70 9.59 -19.60
N ALA A 748 -15.46 9.09 -19.49
CA ALA A 748 -14.85 8.11 -20.39
C ALA A 748 -14.39 6.89 -19.58
N LEU A 749 -15.00 5.72 -19.79
CA LEU A 749 -14.77 4.51 -18.98
C LEU A 749 -14.50 3.28 -19.84
N GLY A 750 -13.25 2.83 -19.91
CA GLY A 750 -12.89 1.64 -20.67
C GLY A 750 -11.52 1.69 -21.34
N TYR A 751 -11.43 1.20 -22.57
CA TYR A 751 -10.19 1.16 -23.36
C TYR A 751 -10.31 2.12 -24.53
N GLN A 752 -9.47 3.15 -24.57
CA GLN A 752 -9.42 4.16 -25.64
C GLN A 752 -10.75 4.88 -25.90
N ASP A 753 -11.63 4.98 -24.89
CA ASP A 753 -12.84 5.78 -25.01
C ASP A 753 -12.47 7.27 -25.00
N THR A 754 -13.12 8.05 -25.86
CA THR A 754 -12.80 9.46 -26.05
C THR A 754 -14.05 10.33 -25.98
N VAL A 755 -14.09 11.23 -25.00
CA VAL A 755 -15.01 12.35 -24.95
C VAL A 755 -14.23 13.63 -25.21
N THR A 756 -14.48 14.26 -26.35
CA THR A 756 -13.68 15.42 -26.80
C THR A 756 -13.99 16.69 -25.99
N SER A 757 -13.12 17.71 -26.08
CA SER A 757 -13.32 19.00 -25.40
C SER A 757 -14.61 19.75 -25.75
N ALA A 758 -15.16 19.53 -26.95
CA ALA A 758 -16.45 20.09 -27.37
C ALA A 758 -17.67 19.36 -26.76
N ALA A 759 -17.47 18.20 -26.13
CA ALA A 759 -18.52 17.29 -25.70
C ALA A 759 -18.78 17.38 -24.19
N ALA A 760 -19.24 18.55 -23.72
CA ALA A 760 -19.63 18.71 -22.31
C ALA A 760 -20.82 17.79 -21.94
N TYR A 761 -20.85 17.32 -20.70
CA TYR A 761 -21.88 16.41 -20.15
C TYR A 761 -22.06 15.10 -20.94
N SER A 762 -21.03 14.66 -21.65
CA SER A 762 -21.10 13.51 -22.56
C SER A 762 -20.41 12.29 -21.97
N VAL A 763 -20.80 11.12 -22.45
CA VAL A 763 -20.40 9.83 -21.86
C VAL A 763 -19.94 8.88 -22.96
N ALA A 764 -18.77 8.27 -22.77
CA ALA A 764 -18.22 7.19 -23.59
C ALA A 764 -17.85 5.99 -22.70
N ILE A 765 -18.38 4.80 -22.96
CA ILE A 765 -18.16 3.61 -22.12
C ILE A 765 -17.93 2.35 -22.96
N GLY A 766 -16.77 1.71 -22.81
CA GLY A 766 -16.44 0.40 -23.37
C GLY A 766 -15.08 0.35 -24.09
N TYR A 767 -15.09 0.16 -25.41
CA TYR A 767 -13.88 -0.01 -26.22
C TYR A 767 -13.90 0.91 -27.44
N LYS A 768 -13.02 1.92 -27.49
CA LYS A 768 -12.85 2.86 -28.61
C LYS A 768 -14.12 3.61 -28.99
N ASN A 769 -14.95 3.99 -28.01
CA ASN A 769 -16.14 4.80 -28.27
C ASN A 769 -15.79 6.29 -28.35
N LYS A 770 -16.60 7.05 -29.09
CA LYS A 770 -16.37 8.48 -29.31
C LYS A 770 -17.64 9.31 -29.12
N ALA A 771 -17.60 10.22 -28.14
CA ALA A 771 -18.62 11.26 -27.96
C ALA A 771 -18.01 12.63 -28.30
N THR A 772 -18.52 13.31 -29.33
CA THR A 772 -17.87 14.52 -29.88
C THR A 772 -18.69 15.81 -29.81
N SER A 773 -19.88 15.78 -29.22
CA SER A 773 -20.75 16.94 -29.08
C SER A 773 -21.46 16.89 -27.73
N VAL A 774 -22.03 18.01 -27.29
CA VAL A 774 -22.67 18.16 -25.97
C VAL A 774 -23.81 17.15 -25.78
N TYR A 775 -23.91 16.57 -24.58
CA TYR A 775 -24.90 15.53 -24.23
C TYR A 775 -24.89 14.30 -25.14
N ALA A 776 -23.75 13.99 -25.77
CA ALA A 776 -23.62 12.78 -26.57
C ALA A 776 -23.37 11.55 -25.68
N LEU A 777 -23.91 10.40 -26.08
CA LEU A 777 -23.75 9.13 -25.37
C LEU A 777 -23.25 8.05 -26.35
N ALA A 778 -22.08 7.47 -26.10
CA ALA A 778 -21.50 6.41 -26.92
C ALA A 778 -21.13 5.20 -26.05
N MET A 779 -21.78 4.06 -26.24
CA MET A 779 -21.59 2.89 -25.38
C MET A 779 -21.41 1.60 -26.17
N GLY A 780 -20.44 0.79 -25.79
CA GLY A 780 -20.15 -0.51 -26.41
C GLY A 780 -18.76 -0.56 -27.03
N SER A 781 -18.66 -0.86 -28.33
CA SER A 781 -17.37 -1.01 -29.02
C SER A 781 -17.38 -0.30 -30.36
N TYR A 782 -16.40 0.59 -30.60
CA TYR A 782 -16.31 1.39 -31.83
C TYR A 782 -17.56 2.24 -32.13
N THR A 783 -18.32 2.67 -31.12
CA THR A 783 -19.51 3.49 -31.35
C THR A 783 -19.18 4.98 -31.41
N THR A 784 -19.92 5.76 -32.20
CA THR A 784 -19.72 7.21 -32.33
C THR A 784 -21.04 7.97 -32.20
N ALA A 785 -21.10 8.89 -31.25
CA ALA A 785 -22.17 9.88 -31.11
C ALA A 785 -21.62 11.28 -31.35
N SER A 786 -21.94 11.87 -32.51
CA SER A 786 -21.19 13.03 -33.02
C SER A 786 -21.94 14.36 -33.03
N GLN A 787 -23.20 14.38 -32.59
CA GLN A 787 -24.04 15.59 -32.56
C GLN A 787 -24.73 15.79 -31.21
N LEU A 788 -25.33 16.97 -31.03
CA LEU A 788 -26.08 17.34 -29.83
C LEU A 788 -27.19 16.31 -29.54
N TYR A 789 -27.20 15.76 -28.31
CA TYR A 789 -28.12 14.70 -27.86
C TYR A 789 -28.09 13.39 -28.69
N ALA A 790 -27.04 13.16 -29.47
CA ALA A 790 -26.90 11.89 -30.20
C ALA A 790 -26.56 10.74 -29.24
N SER A 791 -27.14 9.57 -29.46
CA SER A 791 -26.90 8.37 -28.65
C SER A 791 -26.57 7.16 -29.53
N ALA A 792 -25.41 6.55 -29.34
CA ALA A 792 -24.95 5.37 -30.06
C ALA A 792 -24.64 4.22 -29.09
N PHE A 793 -25.21 3.04 -29.35
CA PHE A 793 -25.04 1.83 -28.53
C PHE A 793 -24.62 0.62 -29.38
N GLY A 794 -23.86 -0.31 -28.83
CA GLY A 794 -23.56 -1.60 -29.46
C GLY A 794 -22.17 -1.66 -30.11
N ASN A 795 -22.05 -2.24 -31.30
CA ASN A 795 -20.76 -2.42 -31.97
C ASN A 795 -20.74 -1.73 -33.34
N THR A 796 -19.76 -0.83 -33.55
CA THR A 796 -19.57 -0.08 -34.80
C THR A 796 -20.81 0.73 -35.21
N THR A 797 -21.54 1.30 -34.25
CA THR A 797 -22.74 2.12 -34.51
C THR A 797 -22.44 3.60 -34.55
N THR A 798 -23.19 4.37 -35.34
CA THR A 798 -22.96 5.81 -35.51
C THR A 798 -24.27 6.61 -35.43
N ALA A 799 -24.37 7.50 -34.44
CA ALA A 799 -25.43 8.50 -34.33
C ALA A 799 -24.86 9.88 -34.68
N SER A 800 -25.12 10.35 -35.91
CA SER A 800 -24.52 11.56 -36.46
C SER A 800 -25.54 12.65 -36.84
N GLY A 801 -26.83 12.43 -36.56
CA GLY A 801 -27.86 13.47 -36.58
C GLY A 801 -28.09 14.08 -35.20
N GLN A 802 -28.58 15.32 -35.13
CA GLN A 802 -28.99 15.90 -33.85
C GLN A 802 -30.16 15.10 -33.27
N ASN A 803 -30.16 14.81 -31.96
CA ASN A 803 -31.15 13.96 -31.29
C ASN A 803 -31.31 12.56 -31.91
N SER A 804 -30.31 12.06 -32.63
CA SER A 804 -30.38 10.74 -33.27
C SER A 804 -30.06 9.61 -32.30
N PHE A 805 -30.60 8.42 -32.56
CA PHE A 805 -30.35 7.20 -31.80
C PHE A 805 -29.92 6.07 -32.72
N ALA A 806 -28.76 5.48 -32.50
CA ALA A 806 -28.26 4.32 -33.24
C ALA A 806 -27.92 3.18 -32.28
N ALA A 807 -28.38 1.96 -32.53
CA ALA A 807 -28.12 0.83 -31.66
C ALA A 807 -28.03 -0.52 -32.41
N GLY A 808 -27.18 -1.42 -31.91
CA GLY A 808 -26.98 -2.77 -32.45
C GLY A 808 -25.61 -2.97 -33.10
N TYR A 809 -25.54 -3.52 -34.31
CA TYR A 809 -24.29 -3.76 -35.04
C TYR A 809 -24.28 -3.00 -36.36
N LEU A 810 -23.26 -2.19 -36.65
CA LEU A 810 -23.12 -1.44 -37.92
C LEU A 810 -24.29 -0.49 -38.26
N SER A 811 -25.18 -0.16 -37.32
CA SER A 811 -26.32 0.72 -37.55
C SER A 811 -25.93 2.21 -37.51
N GLN A 812 -26.51 3.00 -38.41
CA GLN A 812 -26.23 4.43 -38.58
C GLN A 812 -27.51 5.28 -38.59
N ALA A 813 -27.60 6.27 -37.70
CA ALA A 813 -28.65 7.28 -37.68
C ALA A 813 -28.06 8.66 -38.03
N SER A 814 -28.20 9.09 -39.29
CA SER A 814 -27.61 10.32 -39.81
C SER A 814 -28.59 11.48 -39.97
N GLY A 815 -29.90 11.20 -40.04
CA GLY A 815 -30.94 12.23 -40.03
C GLY A 815 -31.17 12.84 -38.64
N ASN A 816 -31.66 14.08 -38.58
CA ASN A 816 -32.05 14.71 -37.31
C ASN A 816 -33.25 13.97 -36.71
N ALA A 817 -33.20 13.67 -35.41
CA ALA A 817 -34.17 12.84 -34.70
C ALA A 817 -34.40 11.45 -35.35
N ALA A 818 -33.41 10.94 -36.10
CA ALA A 818 -33.50 9.63 -36.72
C ALA A 818 -33.16 8.50 -35.74
N THR A 819 -33.75 7.33 -35.94
CA THR A 819 -33.52 6.12 -35.12
C THR A 819 -33.12 4.95 -36.00
N ALA A 820 -31.96 4.33 -35.75
CA ALA A 820 -31.53 3.10 -36.41
C ALA A 820 -31.27 2.01 -35.35
N PHE A 821 -31.98 0.89 -35.40
CA PHE A 821 -31.86 -0.18 -34.40
C PHE A 821 -31.81 -1.56 -35.05
N GLY A 822 -30.78 -2.35 -34.73
CA GLY A 822 -30.58 -3.70 -35.25
C GLY A 822 -29.23 -3.83 -35.94
N THR A 823 -29.18 -4.57 -37.04
CA THR A 823 -27.93 -4.83 -37.77
C THR A 823 -27.92 -4.13 -39.13
N SER A 824 -26.89 -3.34 -39.38
CA SER A 824 -26.64 -2.64 -40.65
C SER A 824 -27.79 -1.74 -41.11
N ASN A 825 -28.57 -1.15 -40.19
CA ASN A 825 -29.67 -0.28 -40.57
C ASN A 825 -29.22 1.18 -40.73
N ILE A 826 -29.79 1.89 -41.70
CA ILE A 826 -29.47 3.28 -42.02
C ILE A 826 -30.73 4.14 -41.90
N ALA A 827 -30.76 5.11 -40.99
CA ALA A 827 -31.83 6.10 -40.88
C ALA A 827 -31.30 7.48 -41.29
N SER A 828 -31.45 7.82 -42.57
CA SER A 828 -30.89 9.04 -43.18
C SER A 828 -31.91 10.17 -43.32
N GLY A 829 -33.21 9.87 -43.28
CA GLY A 829 -34.27 10.88 -43.25
C GLY A 829 -34.41 11.56 -41.89
N ASN A 830 -34.79 12.85 -41.87
CA ASN A 830 -35.15 13.52 -40.62
C ASN A 830 -36.42 12.88 -40.03
N ASN A 831 -36.44 12.65 -38.71
CA ASN A 831 -37.50 11.93 -37.99
C ASN A 831 -37.76 10.50 -38.51
N SER A 832 -36.80 9.90 -39.22
CA SER A 832 -36.96 8.55 -39.78
C SER A 832 -36.59 7.46 -38.76
N MET A 833 -37.10 6.25 -38.98
CA MET A 833 -36.81 5.08 -38.15
C MET A 833 -36.52 3.86 -39.02
N ALA A 834 -35.36 3.22 -38.86
CA ALA A 834 -34.97 1.99 -39.55
C ALA A 834 -34.71 0.85 -38.54
N LEU A 835 -35.47 -0.25 -38.64
CA LEU A 835 -35.43 -1.36 -37.69
C LEU A 835 -35.27 -2.71 -38.42
N GLY A 836 -34.37 -3.57 -37.94
CA GLY A 836 -34.22 -4.94 -38.46
C GLY A 836 -32.81 -5.29 -38.97
N TYR A 837 -32.72 -5.79 -40.19
CA TYR A 837 -31.46 -6.25 -40.81
C TYR A 837 -31.29 -5.67 -42.21
N ASP A 838 -30.26 -4.85 -42.43
CA ASP A 838 -29.99 -4.19 -43.71
C ASP A 838 -31.21 -3.43 -44.26
N THR A 839 -31.80 -2.54 -43.44
CA THR A 839 -32.89 -1.65 -43.85
C THR A 839 -32.44 -0.19 -43.93
N GLU A 840 -33.01 0.58 -44.84
CA GLU A 840 -32.72 2.01 -44.98
C GLU A 840 -34.01 2.87 -45.05
N ALA A 841 -34.13 3.79 -44.10
CA ALA A 841 -35.19 4.79 -43.99
C ALA A 841 -34.69 6.16 -44.47
N GLN A 842 -34.82 6.40 -45.79
CA GLN A 842 -34.34 7.63 -46.43
C GLN A 842 -35.35 8.78 -46.41
N ALA A 843 -36.66 8.49 -46.45
CA ALA A 843 -37.67 9.52 -46.56
C ALA A 843 -37.92 10.25 -45.22
N TYR A 844 -38.23 11.54 -45.29
CA TYR A 844 -38.59 12.32 -44.10
C TYR A 844 -39.75 11.67 -43.35
N GLY A 845 -39.58 11.41 -42.05
CA GLY A 845 -40.61 10.85 -41.17
C GLY A 845 -41.01 9.40 -41.45
N SER A 846 -40.23 8.64 -42.24
CA SER A 846 -40.60 7.26 -42.58
C SER A 846 -40.18 6.26 -41.52
N LEU A 847 -41.01 5.24 -41.28
CA LEU A 847 -40.66 4.04 -40.53
C LEU A 847 -40.44 2.86 -41.47
N VAL A 848 -39.27 2.23 -41.39
CA VAL A 848 -38.90 1.04 -42.16
C VAL A 848 -38.59 -0.11 -41.21
N ILE A 849 -39.18 -1.27 -41.45
CA ILE A 849 -38.95 -2.49 -40.68
C ILE A 849 -38.62 -3.68 -41.59
N GLY A 850 -38.02 -4.73 -41.03
CA GLY A 850 -37.84 -6.02 -41.71
C GLY A 850 -36.42 -6.22 -42.23
N ARG A 851 -36.27 -6.61 -43.50
CA ARG A 851 -34.94 -6.77 -44.13
C ARG A 851 -34.91 -6.38 -45.60
N TYR A 852 -33.80 -5.81 -46.04
CA TYR A 852 -33.51 -5.51 -47.45
C TYR A 852 -34.68 -4.82 -48.18
N ASN A 853 -35.07 -3.63 -47.73
CA ASN A 853 -36.13 -2.85 -48.39
C ASN A 853 -35.62 -2.17 -49.67
N VAL A 854 -36.54 -1.84 -50.56
CA VAL A 854 -36.28 -0.90 -51.65
C VAL A 854 -36.26 0.51 -51.06
N ILE A 855 -35.19 1.24 -51.38
CA ILE A 855 -34.90 2.58 -50.86
C ILE A 855 -35.59 3.62 -51.75
N ALA A 856 -36.30 4.56 -51.14
CA ALA A 856 -36.96 5.66 -51.85
C ALA A 856 -37.23 6.87 -50.94
N GLY A 857 -37.27 8.06 -51.55
CA GLY A 857 -37.69 9.32 -50.93
C GLY A 857 -36.53 10.26 -50.60
N THR A 858 -36.87 11.41 -50.01
CA THR A 858 -35.93 12.49 -49.71
C THR A 858 -35.85 12.77 -48.22
N ALA A 859 -34.64 13.08 -47.72
CA ALA A 859 -34.38 13.13 -46.29
C ALA A 859 -34.94 14.38 -45.58
N ALA A 860 -35.12 15.49 -46.29
CA ALA A 860 -35.25 16.80 -45.66
C ALA A 860 -36.69 17.31 -45.47
N SER A 861 -37.66 16.80 -46.24
CA SER A 861 -39.01 17.41 -46.31
C SER A 861 -40.13 16.41 -46.55
N TRP A 862 -41.34 16.75 -46.11
CA TRP A 862 -42.54 15.94 -46.35
C TRP A 862 -43.00 16.04 -47.81
N GLN A 863 -43.11 14.89 -48.49
CA GLN A 863 -43.60 14.78 -49.86
C GLN A 863 -44.71 13.73 -49.93
N GLY A 864 -45.92 14.09 -50.37
CA GLY A 864 -47.09 13.19 -50.32
C GLY A 864 -46.92 11.85 -51.06
N THR A 865 -46.12 11.83 -52.14
CA THR A 865 -45.88 10.63 -52.95
C THR A 865 -44.74 9.75 -52.42
N GLU A 866 -44.16 10.06 -51.26
CA GLU A 866 -43.07 9.29 -50.68
C GLU A 866 -43.56 8.34 -49.57
N PRO A 867 -42.81 7.27 -49.28
CA PRO A 867 -43.16 6.33 -48.21
C PRO A 867 -43.26 7.01 -46.83
N LEU A 868 -44.28 6.59 -46.07
CA LEU A 868 -44.47 6.84 -44.64
C LEU A 868 -44.13 5.59 -43.82
N PHE A 869 -44.53 4.41 -44.31
CA PHE A 869 -44.22 3.13 -43.67
C PHE A 869 -43.86 2.06 -44.70
N VAL A 870 -42.78 1.31 -44.45
CA VAL A 870 -42.31 0.23 -45.32
C VAL A 870 -42.00 -1.02 -44.50
N ALA A 871 -42.48 -2.17 -44.96
CA ALA A 871 -42.04 -3.48 -44.47
C ALA A 871 -41.21 -4.18 -45.55
N GLY A 872 -39.90 -4.28 -45.34
CA GLY A 872 -38.96 -4.96 -46.24
C GLY A 872 -38.96 -6.48 -46.03
N ASN A 873 -38.94 -7.23 -47.13
CA ASN A 873 -38.80 -8.69 -47.12
C ASN A 873 -37.83 -9.20 -48.20
N GLY A 874 -36.91 -8.34 -48.66
CA GLY A 874 -35.88 -8.73 -49.62
C GLY A 874 -35.01 -9.88 -49.10
N THR A 875 -34.26 -10.54 -49.98
CA THR A 875 -33.46 -11.71 -49.59
C THR A 875 -31.97 -11.43 -49.44
N SER A 876 -31.50 -10.37 -50.07
CA SER A 876 -30.12 -9.88 -50.01
C SER A 876 -30.09 -8.43 -50.51
N ALA A 877 -28.94 -7.75 -50.36
CA ALA A 877 -28.73 -6.42 -50.93
C ALA A 877 -28.90 -6.39 -52.46
N GLY A 878 -28.67 -7.51 -53.17
CA GLY A 878 -28.89 -7.63 -54.61
C GLY A 878 -30.33 -7.96 -55.02
N ALA A 879 -31.21 -8.24 -54.05
CA ALA A 879 -32.62 -8.56 -54.26
C ALA A 879 -33.51 -7.90 -53.19
N PRO A 880 -33.54 -6.55 -53.13
CA PRO A 880 -34.39 -5.83 -52.20
C PRO A 880 -35.86 -5.95 -52.59
N ASN A 881 -36.75 -5.98 -51.60
CA ASN A 881 -38.19 -6.00 -51.83
C ASN A 881 -38.98 -5.38 -50.68
N ASN A 882 -40.10 -4.73 -51.01
CA ASN A 882 -41.06 -4.21 -50.03
C ASN A 882 -42.32 -5.07 -50.08
N ALA A 883 -42.63 -5.77 -48.99
CA ALA A 883 -43.91 -6.48 -48.85
C ALA A 883 -45.10 -5.51 -48.79
N LEU A 884 -44.87 -4.35 -48.16
CA LEU A 884 -45.88 -3.33 -47.91
C LEU A 884 -45.24 -1.94 -48.00
N THR A 885 -45.93 -1.00 -48.61
CA THR A 885 -45.56 0.43 -48.62
C THR A 885 -46.79 1.29 -48.48
N LEU A 886 -46.87 2.04 -47.38
CA LEU A 886 -47.86 3.09 -47.16
C LEU A 886 -47.22 4.43 -47.51
N TYR A 887 -47.82 5.17 -48.43
CA TYR A 887 -47.37 6.50 -48.84
C TYR A 887 -48.01 7.60 -47.99
N LYS A 888 -47.36 8.75 -47.92
CA LYS A 888 -47.78 9.93 -47.14
C LYS A 888 -49.12 10.54 -47.59
N ASN A 889 -49.55 10.27 -48.82
CA ASN A 889 -50.85 10.68 -49.37
C ASN A 889 -52.00 9.71 -49.02
N GLY A 890 -51.71 8.59 -48.35
CA GLY A 890 -52.69 7.58 -47.96
C GLY A 890 -52.75 6.35 -48.89
N ASP A 891 -51.99 6.33 -49.99
CA ASP A 891 -51.96 5.17 -50.88
C ASP A 891 -51.25 3.98 -50.20
N LEU A 892 -51.84 2.79 -50.33
CA LEU A 892 -51.26 1.54 -49.83
C LEU A 892 -50.91 0.61 -50.99
N ASN A 893 -49.64 0.26 -51.13
CA ASN A 893 -49.15 -0.76 -52.05
C ASN A 893 -48.78 -2.03 -51.28
N VAL A 894 -49.31 -3.18 -51.73
CA VAL A 894 -49.02 -4.50 -51.13
C VAL A 894 -48.51 -5.43 -52.22
N ASP A 895 -47.29 -5.94 -52.04
CA ASP A 895 -46.67 -6.84 -52.99
C ASP A 895 -47.01 -8.31 -52.67
N GLY A 896 -48.29 -8.69 -52.82
CA GLY A 896 -48.77 -10.03 -52.46
C GLY A 896 -50.30 -10.19 -52.51
N VAL A 897 -50.81 -11.17 -51.75
CA VAL A 897 -52.25 -11.41 -51.60
C VAL A 897 -52.78 -10.64 -50.39
N VAL A 898 -53.88 -9.89 -50.58
CA VAL A 898 -54.61 -9.20 -49.50
C VAL A 898 -55.85 -10.02 -49.16
N THR A 899 -56.02 -10.39 -47.89
CA THR A 899 -57.22 -11.06 -47.37
C THR A 899 -57.96 -10.10 -46.44
N ALA A 900 -59.19 -9.74 -46.80
CA ALA A 900 -60.03 -8.85 -46.01
C ALA A 900 -61.45 -9.43 -45.91
N THR A 901 -62.06 -9.33 -44.72
CA THR A 901 -63.44 -9.79 -44.51
C THR A 901 -64.44 -8.98 -45.31
N ASN A 902 -64.27 -7.66 -45.37
CA ASN A 902 -65.06 -6.73 -46.18
C ASN A 902 -64.16 -5.58 -46.66
N VAL A 903 -64.41 -5.06 -47.86
CA VAL A 903 -63.82 -3.82 -48.39
C VAL A 903 -64.97 -2.92 -48.82
N THR A 904 -65.12 -1.75 -48.18
CA THR A 904 -66.22 -0.83 -48.44
C THR A 904 -65.70 0.42 -49.15
N ALA A 905 -66.18 0.68 -50.37
CA ALA A 905 -65.97 1.96 -51.04
C ALA A 905 -67.10 2.95 -50.65
N PRO A 906 -66.79 4.17 -50.20
CA PRO A 906 -67.81 5.16 -49.89
C PRO A 906 -68.57 5.55 -51.17
N SER A 907 -69.90 5.40 -51.17
CA SER A 907 -70.75 5.70 -52.33
C SER A 907 -71.93 6.64 -51.99
N ASP A 908 -71.83 7.38 -50.90
CA ASP A 908 -72.84 8.37 -50.50
C ASP A 908 -72.93 9.51 -51.53
N LYS A 909 -74.15 9.93 -51.90
CA LYS A 909 -74.37 11.03 -52.85
C LYS A 909 -73.69 12.33 -52.39
N ARG A 910 -73.57 12.57 -51.08
CA ARG A 910 -72.90 13.76 -50.52
C ARG A 910 -71.41 13.84 -50.81
N LEU A 911 -70.80 12.71 -51.19
CA LEU A 911 -69.39 12.61 -51.57
C LEU A 911 -69.17 12.68 -53.09
N LYS A 912 -70.23 12.93 -53.89
CA LYS A 912 -70.17 12.92 -55.36
C LYS A 912 -70.72 14.23 -55.95
N THR A 913 -70.08 14.74 -57.00
CA THR A 913 -70.56 15.85 -57.84
C THR A 913 -70.64 15.39 -59.30
N ASP A 914 -71.27 16.19 -60.17
CA ASP A 914 -71.27 15.96 -61.63
C ASP A 914 -71.75 14.56 -62.05
N ILE A 915 -72.88 14.12 -61.48
CA ILE A 915 -73.44 12.78 -61.70
C ILE A 915 -74.20 12.75 -63.04
N GLU A 916 -73.67 12.03 -64.02
CA GLU A 916 -74.26 11.81 -65.35
C GLU A 916 -74.53 10.32 -65.62
N ASP A 917 -75.40 10.02 -66.59
CA ASP A 917 -75.65 8.65 -67.05
C ASP A 917 -74.43 8.09 -67.80
N LEU A 918 -74.15 6.80 -67.61
CA LEU A 918 -72.99 6.14 -68.20
C LEU A 918 -73.11 6.08 -69.74
N SER A 919 -72.07 6.51 -70.46
CA SER A 919 -71.95 6.44 -71.92
C SER A 919 -71.49 5.07 -72.43
N TYR A 920 -70.85 4.29 -71.57
CA TYR A 920 -70.38 2.93 -71.85
C TYR A 920 -71.48 1.90 -71.62
N GLY A 921 -71.53 0.84 -72.43
CA GLY A 921 -72.53 -0.20 -72.30
C GLY A 921 -72.14 -1.51 -72.98
N LEU A 922 -73.12 -2.17 -73.59
CA LEU A 922 -72.96 -3.49 -74.19
C LEU A 922 -71.94 -3.49 -75.34
N ASN A 923 -71.88 -2.42 -76.13
CA ASN A 923 -70.98 -2.30 -77.28
C ASN A 923 -69.50 -2.37 -76.89
N GLU A 924 -69.13 -1.74 -75.77
CA GLU A 924 -67.76 -1.75 -75.26
C GLU A 924 -67.43 -3.09 -74.61
N ILE A 925 -68.37 -3.66 -73.83
CA ILE A 925 -68.19 -4.97 -73.18
C ILE A 925 -67.94 -6.07 -74.19
N LEU A 926 -68.68 -6.08 -75.30
CA LEU A 926 -68.52 -7.08 -76.36
C LEU A 926 -67.14 -7.03 -77.04
N LYS A 927 -66.41 -5.91 -76.92
CA LYS A 927 -65.05 -5.76 -77.45
C LYS A 927 -63.97 -6.14 -76.43
N LEU A 928 -64.32 -6.34 -75.16
CA LEU A 928 -63.37 -6.78 -74.14
C LEU A 928 -62.98 -8.24 -74.37
N ARG A 929 -61.68 -8.53 -74.22
CA ARG A 929 -61.14 -9.89 -74.36
C ARG A 929 -60.70 -10.45 -73.00
N PRO A 930 -61.47 -11.36 -72.38
CA PRO A 930 -61.03 -12.10 -71.21
C PRO A 930 -59.83 -12.98 -71.56
N VAL A 931 -58.79 -12.93 -70.73
CA VAL A 931 -57.57 -13.73 -70.89
C VAL A 931 -57.21 -14.45 -69.60
N SER A 932 -56.45 -15.54 -69.74
CA SER A 932 -55.72 -16.16 -68.64
C SER A 932 -54.23 -15.86 -68.77
N TYR A 933 -53.55 -15.61 -67.66
CA TYR A 933 -52.14 -15.21 -67.67
C TYR A 933 -51.40 -15.68 -66.42
N VAL A 934 -50.06 -15.72 -66.51
CA VAL A 934 -49.14 -15.93 -65.39
C VAL A 934 -48.27 -14.68 -65.28
N LEU A 935 -48.12 -14.14 -64.07
CA LEU A 935 -47.29 -12.96 -63.85
C LEU A 935 -45.82 -13.28 -64.07
N LYS A 936 -45.14 -12.54 -64.95
CA LYS A 936 -43.72 -12.76 -65.26
C LYS A 936 -42.81 -12.67 -64.03
N LYS A 937 -43.09 -11.72 -63.13
CA LYS A 937 -42.32 -11.50 -61.89
C LYS A 937 -42.74 -12.42 -60.73
N LYS A 938 -43.92 -13.06 -60.83
CA LYS A 938 -44.53 -13.87 -59.76
C LYS A 938 -45.22 -15.13 -60.29
N PRO A 939 -44.48 -16.03 -60.97
CA PRO A 939 -45.07 -17.25 -61.55
C PRO A 939 -45.66 -18.19 -60.48
N GLU A 940 -45.19 -18.11 -59.24
CA GLU A 940 -45.65 -18.88 -58.09
C GLU A 940 -47.11 -18.62 -57.71
N LEU A 941 -47.68 -17.47 -58.11
CA LEU A 941 -49.10 -17.17 -57.90
C LEU A 941 -50.02 -18.00 -58.80
N GLY A 942 -49.46 -18.71 -59.78
CA GLY A 942 -50.20 -19.55 -60.73
C GLY A 942 -50.99 -18.75 -61.77
N VAL A 943 -51.88 -19.44 -62.49
CA VAL A 943 -52.71 -18.85 -63.54
C VAL A 943 -53.78 -17.95 -62.93
N LYS A 944 -53.91 -16.73 -63.47
CA LYS A 944 -54.93 -15.74 -63.13
C LYS A 944 -55.80 -15.43 -64.34
N LEU A 945 -57.00 -14.91 -64.08
CA LEU A 945 -57.95 -14.46 -65.09
C LEU A 945 -58.06 -12.93 -65.02
N GLY A 946 -58.25 -12.27 -66.16
CA GLY A 946 -58.45 -10.84 -66.20
C GLY A 946 -58.48 -10.27 -67.62
N LEU A 947 -58.25 -8.97 -67.72
CA LEU A 947 -58.18 -8.21 -68.97
C LEU A 947 -56.78 -7.62 -69.15
N ILE A 948 -56.40 -7.33 -70.40
CA ILE A 948 -55.15 -6.63 -70.73
C ILE A 948 -55.41 -5.13 -70.73
N ALA A 949 -54.78 -4.39 -69.82
CA ALA A 949 -55.04 -2.95 -69.62
C ALA A 949 -54.87 -2.12 -70.91
N GLN A 950 -53.86 -2.44 -71.73
CA GLN A 950 -53.61 -1.77 -73.01
C GLN A 950 -54.74 -1.99 -74.05
N GLU A 951 -55.45 -3.12 -73.96
CA GLU A 951 -56.60 -3.41 -74.83
C GLU A 951 -57.87 -2.73 -74.32
N VAL A 952 -58.00 -2.55 -73.00
CA VAL A 952 -59.13 -1.86 -72.37
C VAL A 952 -59.02 -0.34 -72.52
N GLN A 953 -57.82 0.21 -72.43
CA GLN A 953 -57.57 1.66 -72.45
C GLN A 953 -58.24 2.44 -73.60
N PRO A 954 -58.17 2.02 -74.88
CA PRO A 954 -58.85 2.73 -75.96
C PRO A 954 -60.38 2.58 -75.96
N LEU A 955 -60.93 1.67 -75.14
CA LEU A 955 -62.37 1.40 -75.05
C LEU A 955 -63.00 2.14 -73.86
N ILE A 956 -62.37 2.03 -72.69
CA ILE A 956 -62.81 2.63 -71.42
C ILE A 956 -61.55 3.10 -70.69
N ASN A 957 -61.22 4.38 -70.81
CA ASN A 957 -59.95 4.90 -70.30
C ASN A 957 -59.99 5.15 -68.78
N GLU A 958 -61.16 5.44 -68.22
CA GLU A 958 -61.37 5.83 -66.82
C GLU A 958 -61.11 4.68 -65.84
N VAL A 959 -61.23 3.43 -66.29
CA VAL A 959 -60.92 2.25 -65.46
C VAL A 959 -59.42 1.92 -65.46
N ILE A 960 -58.60 2.65 -66.22
CA ILE A 960 -57.16 2.42 -66.29
C ILE A 960 -56.44 3.19 -65.19
N ASN A 961 -55.69 2.46 -64.38
CA ASN A 961 -54.74 3.03 -63.45
C ASN A 961 -53.36 3.09 -64.12
N VAL A 962 -52.69 4.24 -64.08
CA VAL A 962 -51.29 4.35 -64.51
C VAL A 962 -50.42 4.30 -63.27
N GLY A 963 -49.64 3.23 -63.13
CA GLY A 963 -48.72 3.04 -62.02
C GLY A 963 -47.70 4.16 -61.94
N ASN A 964 -47.34 4.52 -60.70
CA ASN A 964 -46.32 5.53 -60.39
C ASN A 964 -44.88 4.98 -60.46
N ASP A 965 -44.67 3.84 -61.11
CA ASP A 965 -43.34 3.24 -61.33
C ASP A 965 -42.67 3.81 -62.59
N SER A 966 -41.36 3.54 -62.75
CA SER A 966 -40.57 4.01 -63.89
C SER A 966 -41.08 3.50 -65.24
N GLU A 967 -41.73 2.34 -65.24
CA GLU A 967 -42.27 1.67 -66.43
C GLU A 967 -43.69 2.14 -66.77
N LYS A 968 -44.30 2.98 -65.91
CA LYS A 968 -45.70 3.38 -65.96
C LYS A 968 -46.63 2.19 -66.17
N THR A 969 -46.46 1.12 -65.39
CA THR A 969 -47.28 -0.08 -65.57
C THR A 969 -48.77 0.22 -65.47
N LEU A 970 -49.57 -0.35 -66.37
CA LEU A 970 -51.01 -0.11 -66.40
C LEU A 970 -51.76 -1.17 -65.58
N GLY A 971 -52.64 -0.71 -64.70
CA GLY A 971 -53.60 -1.52 -63.94
C GLY A 971 -55.04 -1.23 -64.35
N ILE A 972 -55.98 -2.02 -63.82
CA ILE A 972 -57.42 -1.85 -64.07
C ILE A 972 -58.17 -1.77 -62.73
N TYR A 973 -59.00 -0.76 -62.56
CA TYR A 973 -59.98 -0.66 -61.48
C TYR A 973 -61.18 -1.58 -61.78
N TYR A 974 -61.07 -2.85 -61.41
CA TYR A 974 -62.15 -3.82 -61.67
C TYR A 974 -63.47 -3.46 -60.98
N SER A 975 -63.44 -2.73 -59.85
CA SER A 975 -64.65 -2.18 -59.21
C SER A 975 -65.43 -1.24 -60.12
N ASP A 976 -64.72 -0.47 -60.94
CA ASP A 976 -65.29 0.58 -61.77
C ASP A 976 -65.80 0.02 -63.10
N LEU A 977 -65.38 -1.21 -63.43
CA LEU A 977 -65.96 -1.99 -64.52
C LEU A 977 -67.35 -2.53 -64.17
N VAL A 978 -67.67 -2.70 -62.87
CA VAL A 978 -68.96 -3.26 -62.43
C VAL A 978 -70.15 -2.41 -62.90
N PRO A 979 -70.18 -1.07 -62.74
CA PRO A 979 -71.23 -0.22 -63.31
C PRO A 979 -71.39 -0.36 -64.83
N VAL A 980 -70.29 -0.48 -65.58
CA VAL A 980 -70.32 -0.69 -67.04
C VAL A 980 -71.00 -2.03 -67.35
N LEU A 981 -70.60 -3.09 -66.66
CA LEU A 981 -71.21 -4.43 -66.80
C LEU A 981 -72.70 -4.42 -66.46
N ILE A 982 -73.12 -3.71 -65.42
CA ILE A 982 -74.53 -3.54 -65.06
C ILE A 982 -75.30 -2.90 -66.22
N LYS A 983 -74.77 -1.82 -66.81
CA LYS A 983 -75.38 -1.14 -67.96
C LYS A 983 -75.47 -2.05 -69.18
N GLY A 984 -74.41 -2.79 -69.49
CA GLY A 984 -74.40 -3.77 -70.58
C GLY A 984 -75.43 -4.89 -70.41
N ILE A 985 -75.60 -5.40 -69.18
CA ILE A 985 -76.63 -6.41 -68.86
C ILE A 985 -78.04 -5.81 -69.04
N GLN A 986 -78.27 -4.57 -68.61
CA GLN A 986 -79.55 -3.88 -68.81
C GLN A 986 -79.89 -3.72 -70.30
N GLU A 987 -78.92 -3.30 -71.11
CA GLU A 987 -79.09 -3.18 -72.57
C GLU A 987 -79.31 -4.54 -73.24
N GLN A 988 -78.56 -5.56 -72.83
CA GLN A 988 -78.73 -6.95 -73.29
C GLN A 988 -80.13 -7.48 -72.95
N GLN A 989 -80.64 -7.20 -71.75
CA GLN A 989 -81.97 -7.61 -71.31
C GLN A 989 -83.06 -6.91 -72.14
N GLN A 990 -82.91 -5.63 -72.46
CA GLN A 990 -83.82 -4.93 -73.37
C GLN A 990 -83.86 -5.57 -74.76
N ILE A 991 -82.72 -6.01 -75.29
CA ILE A 991 -82.65 -6.74 -76.57
C ILE A 991 -83.38 -8.09 -76.47
N ILE A 992 -83.18 -8.83 -75.38
CA ILE A 992 -83.85 -10.12 -75.14
C ILE A 992 -85.36 -9.94 -75.05
N GLU A 993 -85.84 -8.94 -74.31
CA GLU A 993 -87.29 -8.65 -74.20
C GLU A 993 -87.89 -8.19 -75.54
N ALA A 994 -87.14 -7.42 -76.33
CA ALA A 994 -87.54 -7.08 -77.69
C ALA A 994 -87.60 -8.33 -78.59
N GLN A 995 -86.64 -9.25 -78.47
CA GLN A 995 -86.63 -10.52 -79.21
C GLN A 995 -87.77 -11.45 -78.76
N ASN A 996 -88.05 -11.55 -77.46
CA ASN A 996 -89.14 -12.37 -76.93
C ASN A 996 -90.51 -11.85 -77.38
N ARG A 997 -90.75 -10.53 -77.33
CA ARG A 997 -91.97 -9.94 -77.90
C ARG A 997 -92.13 -10.27 -79.38
N LYS A 998 -91.03 -10.23 -80.13
CA LYS A 998 -91.03 -10.60 -81.55
C LYS A 998 -91.31 -12.10 -81.75
N ASN A 999 -90.79 -12.96 -80.87
CA ASN A 999 -91.08 -14.40 -80.88
C ASN A 999 -92.55 -14.69 -80.52
N GLU A 1000 -93.11 -14.02 -79.51
CA GLU A 1000 -94.54 -14.13 -79.17
C GLU A 1000 -95.44 -13.67 -80.34
N GLU A 1001 -95.05 -12.59 -81.01
CA GLU A 1001 -95.75 -12.09 -82.20
C GLU A 1001 -95.65 -13.07 -83.37
N LEU A 1002 -94.47 -13.68 -83.58
CA LEU A 1002 -94.25 -14.73 -84.57
C LEU A 1002 -95.04 -16.00 -84.24
N GLU A 1003 -95.08 -16.43 -82.97
CA GLU A 1003 -95.89 -17.57 -82.52
C GLU A 1003 -97.39 -17.33 -82.71
N LEU A 1004 -97.87 -16.11 -82.41
CA LEU A 1004 -99.25 -15.71 -82.65
C LEU A 1004 -99.58 -15.73 -84.15
N GLN A 1005 -98.68 -15.24 -85.00
CA GLN A 1005 -98.82 -15.31 -86.45
C GLN A 1005 -98.82 -16.76 -86.96
N LEU A 1006 -97.94 -17.62 -86.43
CA LEU A 1006 -97.89 -19.04 -86.76
C LEU A 1006 -99.19 -19.75 -86.39
N LYS A 1007 -99.74 -19.45 -85.21
CA LYS A 1007 -101.03 -19.98 -84.74
C LYS A 1007 -102.20 -19.55 -85.63
N LEU A 1008 -102.24 -18.28 -86.04
CA LEU A 1008 -103.22 -17.74 -86.98
C LEU A 1008 -103.11 -18.36 -88.39
N ILE A 1009 -101.89 -18.68 -88.83
CA ILE A 1009 -101.65 -19.38 -90.10
C ILE A 1009 -102.09 -20.85 -90.00
N MET A 1010 -101.81 -21.54 -88.88
CA MET A 1010 -102.29 -22.90 -88.64
C MET A 1010 -103.83 -22.95 -88.57
N GLU A 1011 -104.49 -22.01 -87.89
CA GLU A 1011 -105.96 -21.90 -87.88
C GLU A 1011 -106.55 -21.58 -89.27
N ARG A 1012 -105.80 -20.86 -90.14
CA ARG A 1012 -106.19 -20.63 -91.54
C ARG A 1012 -106.01 -21.87 -92.42
N LEU A 1013 -104.95 -22.66 -92.19
CA LEU A 1013 -104.72 -23.95 -92.85
C LEU A 1013 -105.80 -24.96 -92.47
N GLU A 1014 -106.17 -25.03 -91.19
CA GLU A 1014 -107.24 -25.91 -90.69
C GLU A 1014 -108.63 -25.53 -91.24
N LYS A 1015 -108.83 -24.25 -91.63
CA LYS A 1015 -110.01 -23.75 -92.36
C LYS A 1015 -109.95 -23.94 -93.88
N LEU A 1016 -108.79 -24.27 -94.45
CA LEU A 1016 -108.63 -24.61 -95.87
C LEU A 1016 -108.69 -26.14 -96.11
N GLU A 1017 -108.54 -26.96 -95.06
CA GLU A 1017 -108.68 -28.42 -95.09
C GLU A 1017 -110.12 -28.92 -94.79
N LYS A 1018 -111.08 -28.02 -94.61
CA LYS A 1018 -112.54 -28.28 -94.64
C LYS A 1018 -113.18 -27.50 -95.79
#